data_AF-A0A954DEY4-F1
#
_entry.id   AF-A0A954DEY4-F1
#
_cell.length_a   1.000
_cell.length_b   1.000
_cell.length_c   1.000
_cell.angle_alpha   90.00
_cell.angle_beta   90.00
_cell.angle_gamma   90.00
#
_symmetry.space_group_name_H-M   'P 1'
#
loop_
_entity.id
_entity.type
_entity.pdbx_description
1 polymer ?
#
loop_
_entity_poly.entity_id
_entity_poly.type
_entity_poly.pdbx_seq_one_letter_code
_entity_poly.pdbx_strand_id
1 'polypeptide(L)'
;MHRSPILSTILAVGLGSAAFAQRSVDADKLHLRFATFDPARTTLELPAHLTADKSNRLFVVQFDRAPDGDRRAALARLDAQIVSTLPANAFVVRMRPDRERLVRSIAGVRATLAYHPAFRLEPELITELATGDELPVRKYNIVVANKHLNKPGLIARIDAIGGRIDHEQPGSLLLEVSLDRAQLLQTSQMPEVLWIDRWTAPELDMDNARIQGGANYVETAGGYTGKGVNGHVYEGLEAGHQDFTNRPINVLSAGGADTHGHCTAGIVFGNGTSIAGARGMAPDAQPFFTQYGTVTSGYSRWQVVERLVKTHEVMFTTASWGGGRTRAYTSTSAATDDIIFDHDIVWTNSQSNAGNQDSRPEAWAKNIISIGGVAHRNNANPLDDSWQAGNGSTGPAADGRIKPDLCAYYDGILCSDRTGSAGYSSQNYYTSFGGTSGATPIVAGHNAIAIQMFTDGLFSPQRVKNGTRFQNKPHFTTLKALQIANAAQYSFTKTSTDNRREHCGWGFPDLKAMYDDRALHYVVDETDVLTQGTGMAYVINVPANRSQLKVSLSYADPAANPSATLTRINDLTLRLTAPNGTTHYWGNQGLTDGNYSVAGGDRDQRDTVENVFVQNPTPGPWTVSVMAYLVAQDSHVETTAVDADFGLVAVGGTFVSKRPITISVADAQPFGAGCPSGTNCQLCYSENWTQTSTNQTTNATAVAFFESRSATDPVCGVDLYCGARSGSLDLDVEIWDADNTTLEPKTRIQTARVKVSSVGAYSWRFAQPVTLPFYWIYVKDADKLILPVSTTGSQILHRELVNNKWSDWLFNTRWQYRVYCNKGSVVPTSSTAERPIIGARIHFDLDMTKAVNPAVFLLGASDKNWASLQLPWTYAPGCSLLVSGEIMLGLVSDASGKATVPLDIPNDKQLLGATAFQQFMVFDTRTPLGFISSNGIRLLVGEF
;
A
#
# COMPACT_ATOMS: atom_id res chain seq x y z
N MET A 1 59.15 23.47 -2.78
CA MET A 1 58.49 24.78 -3.06
C MET A 1 57.03 24.61 -2.70
N HIS A 2 56.65 25.09 -1.51
CA HIS A 2 55.91 26.34 -1.31
C HIS A 2 54.42 26.19 -1.62
N ARG A 3 53.49 26.61 -0.78
CA ARG A 3 53.45 27.04 0.62
C ARG A 3 51.94 27.18 0.93
N SER A 4 51.58 26.98 2.18
CA SER A 4 50.24 27.09 2.76
C SER A 4 49.83 28.60 2.94
N PRO A 5 48.92 28.96 3.85
CA PRO A 5 47.51 29.39 3.77
C PRO A 5 47.34 30.93 4.00
N ILE A 6 46.12 31.43 4.32
CA ILE A 6 45.73 32.63 5.14
C ILE A 6 44.26 32.99 4.76
N LEU A 7 43.20 32.98 5.58
CA LEU A 7 42.86 33.42 6.95
C LEU A 7 42.50 34.92 7.12
N SER A 8 41.22 35.17 7.42
CA SER A 8 40.67 36.12 8.43
C SER A 8 40.72 37.65 8.25
N THR A 9 39.57 38.31 8.47
CA THR A 9 39.25 39.26 9.61
C THR A 9 37.77 39.68 9.48
N ILE A 10 36.82 39.62 10.44
CA ILE A 10 36.66 39.87 11.90
C ILE A 10 36.77 41.34 12.33
N LEU A 11 35.66 41.89 12.86
CA LEU A 11 35.50 42.73 14.08
C LEU A 11 33.97 42.80 14.38
N ALA A 12 33.37 42.25 15.46
CA ALA A 12 33.47 42.51 16.92
C ALA A 12 33.01 43.96 17.26
N VAL A 13 32.10 44.30 18.21
CA VAL A 13 31.83 43.82 19.59
C VAL A 13 30.43 44.29 20.06
N GLY A 14 29.79 43.55 21.00
CA GLY A 14 28.74 44.11 21.86
C GLY A 14 28.00 43.10 22.74
N LEU A 15 28.57 42.77 23.91
CA LEU A 15 28.06 41.84 24.93
C LEU A 15 26.68 42.22 25.49
N GLY A 16 25.83 41.21 25.72
CA GLY A 16 24.63 41.29 26.55
C GLY A 16 24.18 39.90 26.97
N SER A 17 24.50 39.53 28.21
CA SER A 17 24.17 38.25 28.84
C SER A 17 22.66 38.02 28.88
N ALA A 18 22.17 36.93 28.28
CA ALA A 18 20.89 36.33 28.63
C ALA A 18 20.91 34.83 28.33
N ALA A 19 20.73 34.02 29.37
CA ALA A 19 20.58 32.58 29.27
C ALA A 19 19.39 32.23 28.36
N PHE A 20 19.65 31.48 27.28
CA PHE A 20 18.60 30.86 26.48
C PHE A 20 17.98 29.70 27.27
N ALA A 21 16.86 29.98 27.95
CA ALA A 21 15.90 28.94 28.31
C ALA A 21 15.06 28.65 27.07
N GLN A 22 15.35 27.52 26.41
CA GLN A 22 14.54 27.00 25.31
C GLN A 22 13.18 26.54 25.88
N ARG A 23 12.16 27.39 25.81
CA ARG A 23 10.79 27.06 26.20
C ARG A 23 10.25 26.04 25.18
N SER A 24 9.96 24.81 25.60
CA SER A 24 9.36 23.81 24.70
C SER A 24 7.99 24.32 24.23
N VAL A 25 7.67 24.07 22.97
CA VAL A 25 6.50 24.62 22.26
C VAL A 25 5.15 24.11 22.83
N ASP A 26 5.15 23.22 23.83
CA ASP A 26 3.96 22.67 24.48
C ASP A 26 3.90 22.87 26.02
N ALA A 27 4.87 23.56 26.64
CA ALA A 27 4.89 23.75 28.11
C ALA A 27 3.68 24.53 28.68
N ASP A 28 2.94 25.22 27.81
CA ASP A 28 1.78 26.02 28.16
C ASP A 28 0.46 25.21 28.15
N LYS A 29 0.44 23.99 27.60
CA LYS A 29 -0.76 23.15 27.55
C LYS A 29 -0.73 22.04 28.61
N LEU A 30 -1.89 21.72 29.16
CA LEU A 30 -2.08 20.51 29.95
C LEU A 30 -2.38 19.35 29.02
N HIS A 31 -1.77 18.20 29.28
CA HIS A 31 -1.96 16.96 28.55
C HIS A 31 -2.66 15.95 29.46
N LEU A 32 -4.00 15.93 29.42
CA LEU A 32 -4.82 14.97 30.16
C LEU A 32 -5.39 13.95 29.16
N ARG A 33 -5.67 12.72 29.61
CA ARG A 33 -6.33 11.71 28.75
C ARG A 33 -7.67 12.20 28.20
N PHE A 34 -8.35 13.09 28.92
CA PHE A 34 -9.59 13.74 28.49
C PHE A 34 -9.39 14.72 27.33
N ALA A 35 -8.34 15.57 27.38
CA ALA A 35 -8.05 16.58 26.37
C ALA A 35 -6.64 17.18 26.54
N THR A 36 -6.10 17.71 25.45
CA THR A 36 -4.94 18.63 25.48
C THR A 36 -5.41 20.06 25.24
N PHE A 37 -5.16 20.97 26.18
CA PHE A 37 -5.66 22.36 26.10
C PHE A 37 -4.81 23.33 26.91
N ASP A 38 -4.90 24.63 26.60
CA ASP A 38 -4.30 25.70 27.40
C ASP A 38 -5.28 26.14 28.51
N PRO A 39 -5.03 25.80 29.79
CA PRO A 39 -5.96 26.11 30.88
C PRO A 39 -6.07 27.62 31.20
N ALA A 40 -5.16 28.46 30.68
CA ALA A 40 -5.25 29.91 30.85
C ALA A 40 -6.07 30.58 29.74
N ARG A 41 -6.40 29.87 28.65
CA ARG A 41 -7.07 30.42 27.47
C ARG A 41 -8.36 29.68 27.10
N THR A 42 -8.51 28.45 27.55
CA THR A 42 -9.60 27.57 27.13
C THR A 42 -10.28 26.95 28.35
N THR A 43 -11.59 27.10 28.43
CA THR A 43 -12.44 26.36 29.36
C THR A 43 -13.02 25.17 28.61
N LEU A 44 -12.89 23.97 29.17
CA LEU A 44 -13.48 22.76 28.58
C LEU A 44 -14.97 22.64 28.95
N GLU A 45 -15.79 22.19 28.00
CA GLU A 45 -17.15 21.77 28.27
C GLU A 45 -17.12 20.35 28.86
N LEU A 46 -17.66 20.19 30.07
CA LEU A 46 -17.70 18.92 30.78
C LEU A 46 -19.15 18.51 31.05
N PRO A 47 -19.48 17.20 30.99
CA PRO A 47 -20.77 16.72 31.46
C PRO A 47 -21.02 17.15 32.91
N ALA A 48 -22.23 17.62 33.22
CA ALA A 48 -22.55 18.17 34.54
C ALA A 48 -22.28 17.17 35.68
N HIS A 49 -22.57 15.88 35.45
CA HIS A 49 -22.34 14.80 36.41
C HIS A 49 -20.86 14.37 36.54
N LEU A 50 -19.97 14.84 35.65
CA LEU A 50 -18.52 14.63 35.70
C LEU A 50 -17.74 15.92 36.01
N THR A 51 -18.45 16.96 36.44
CA THR A 51 -17.87 18.21 36.94
C THR A 51 -17.63 18.10 38.45
N ALA A 52 -16.60 18.80 38.93
CA ALA A 52 -16.23 18.78 40.33
C ALA A 52 -17.26 19.58 41.16
N ASP A 53 -17.72 19.01 42.26
CA ASP A 53 -18.65 19.69 43.16
C ASP A 53 -17.94 20.54 44.23
N LYS A 54 -18.71 21.11 45.17
CA LYS A 54 -18.18 21.94 46.28
C LYS A 54 -17.31 21.16 47.28
N SER A 55 -17.39 19.84 47.27
CA SER A 55 -16.57 18.95 48.10
C SER A 55 -15.18 18.70 47.51
N ASN A 56 -14.95 19.09 46.25
CA ASN A 56 -13.66 18.93 45.60
C ASN A 56 -12.52 19.56 46.41
N ARG A 57 -11.42 18.81 46.52
CA ARG A 57 -10.17 19.28 47.14
C ARG A 57 -8.97 19.09 46.23
N LEU A 58 -9.13 18.53 45.03
CA LEU A 58 -8.04 18.32 44.08
C LEU A 58 -8.06 19.37 42.99
N PHE A 59 -6.92 19.95 42.71
CA PHE A 59 -6.73 21.01 41.73
C PHE A 59 -5.49 20.72 40.91
N VAL A 60 -5.50 21.08 39.63
CA VAL A 60 -4.29 21.15 38.83
C VAL A 60 -3.71 22.55 38.98
N VAL A 61 -2.42 22.63 39.32
CA VAL A 61 -1.66 23.89 39.42
C VAL A 61 -0.52 23.82 38.40
N GLN A 62 -0.60 24.64 37.35
CA GLN A 62 0.42 24.73 36.31
C GLN A 62 1.33 25.92 36.56
N PHE A 63 2.64 25.74 36.41
CA PHE A 63 3.64 26.81 36.49
C PHE A 63 4.14 27.21 35.10
N ASP A 64 4.58 28.46 34.95
CA ASP A 64 5.16 28.99 33.70
C ASP A 64 6.52 28.37 33.34
N ARG A 65 7.18 27.76 34.33
CA ARG A 65 8.42 26.99 34.25
C ARG A 65 8.45 25.91 35.33
N ALA A 66 9.40 24.99 35.24
CA ALA A 66 9.60 23.95 36.25
C ALA A 66 9.69 24.58 37.66
N PRO A 67 8.82 24.22 38.60
CA PRO A 67 8.77 24.85 39.92
C PRO A 67 9.97 24.41 40.78
N ASP A 68 10.71 25.42 41.24
CA ASP A 68 11.86 25.29 42.14
C ASP A 68 11.42 25.02 43.59
N GLY A 69 12.39 24.85 44.49
CA GLY A 69 12.16 24.60 45.91
C GLY A 69 11.29 25.67 46.57
N ASP A 70 11.47 26.93 46.18
CA ASP A 70 10.71 28.06 46.74
C ASP A 70 9.24 28.02 46.34
N ARG A 71 8.92 27.72 45.07
CA ARG A 71 7.53 27.56 44.62
C ARG A 71 6.83 26.37 45.27
N ARG A 72 7.55 25.26 45.47
CA ARG A 72 7.03 24.09 46.20
C ARG A 72 6.79 24.42 47.68
N ALA A 73 7.68 25.17 48.31
CA ALA A 73 7.51 25.64 49.69
C ALA A 73 6.36 26.66 49.82
N ALA A 74 6.14 27.51 48.81
CA ALA A 74 5.03 28.45 48.76
C ALA A 74 3.67 27.74 48.73
N LEU A 75 3.55 26.66 47.94
CA LEU A 75 2.35 25.80 47.97
C LEU A 75 2.13 25.21 49.37
N ALA A 76 3.19 24.67 50.00
CA ALA A 76 3.10 24.09 51.33
C ALA A 76 2.66 25.11 52.40
N ARG A 77 3.16 26.35 52.36
CA ARG A 77 2.76 27.43 53.30
C ARG A 77 1.28 27.81 53.18
N LEU A 78 0.67 27.58 52.03
CA LEU A 78 -0.76 27.81 51.78
C LEU A 78 -1.63 26.59 52.08
N ASP A 79 -1.08 25.55 52.70
CA ASP A 79 -1.78 24.29 52.95
C ASP A 79 -2.23 23.62 51.64
N ALA A 80 -1.42 23.79 50.58
CA ALA A 80 -1.62 23.21 49.27
C ALA A 80 -0.61 22.08 49.04
N GLN A 81 -1.05 20.86 49.32
CA GLN A 81 -0.20 19.67 49.30
C GLN A 81 -0.06 19.13 47.87
N ILE A 82 1.17 18.98 47.38
CA ILE A 82 1.42 18.30 46.10
C ILE A 82 1.12 16.81 46.27
N VAL A 83 0.22 16.29 45.44
CA VAL A 83 -0.23 14.89 45.44
C VAL A 83 0.49 14.09 44.36
N SER A 84 0.52 14.61 43.13
CA SER A 84 1.22 13.99 41.99
C SER A 84 1.73 15.05 41.02
N THR A 85 2.68 14.65 40.17
CA THR A 85 3.23 15.51 39.11
C THR A 85 2.59 15.19 37.77
N LEU A 86 2.29 16.24 37.01
CA LEU A 86 1.84 16.16 35.62
C LEU A 86 2.92 16.77 34.71
N PRO A 87 2.96 16.39 33.42
CA PRO A 87 3.76 17.09 32.41
C PRO A 87 3.44 18.59 32.34
N ALA A 88 4.26 19.35 31.59
CA ALA A 88 4.09 20.79 31.39
C ALA A 88 4.07 21.62 32.69
N ASN A 89 5.03 21.33 33.58
CA ASN A 89 5.26 22.05 34.84
C ASN A 89 4.04 22.10 35.78
N ALA A 90 3.20 21.06 35.78
CA ALA A 90 1.97 21.03 36.54
C ALA A 90 2.00 20.00 37.70
N PHE A 91 1.21 20.26 38.72
CA PHE A 91 0.94 19.34 39.82
C PHE A 91 -0.56 19.10 39.98
N VAL A 92 -0.93 17.90 40.41
CA VAL A 92 -2.19 17.71 41.14
C VAL A 92 -1.92 18.06 42.59
N VAL A 93 -2.67 19.02 43.11
CA VAL A 93 -2.52 19.61 44.43
C VAL A 93 -3.82 19.41 45.21
N ARG A 94 -3.70 18.92 46.44
CA ARG A 94 -4.80 18.89 47.40
C ARG A 94 -4.80 20.17 48.21
N MET A 95 -5.90 20.92 48.15
CA MET A 95 -6.09 22.13 48.93
C MET A 95 -7.57 22.40 49.22
N ARG A 96 -7.85 23.28 50.18
CA ARG A 96 -9.21 23.79 50.37
C ARG A 96 -9.58 24.77 49.23
N PRO A 97 -10.85 24.79 48.76
CA PRO A 97 -11.24 25.65 47.63
C PRO A 97 -10.99 27.14 47.87
N ASP A 98 -11.08 27.63 49.11
CA ASP A 98 -10.79 29.01 49.49
C ASP A 98 -9.31 29.40 49.32
N ARG A 99 -8.41 28.41 49.23
CA ARG A 99 -6.97 28.61 49.03
C ARG A 99 -6.57 28.73 47.56
N GLU A 100 -7.44 28.37 46.61
CA GLU A 100 -7.12 28.40 45.19
C GLU A 100 -6.67 29.80 44.73
N ARG A 101 -7.38 30.86 45.16
CA ARG A 101 -7.04 32.24 44.81
C ARG A 101 -5.65 32.65 45.32
N LEU A 102 -5.28 32.18 46.51
CA LEU A 102 -3.97 32.45 47.11
C LEU A 102 -2.88 31.66 46.38
N VAL A 103 -3.12 30.40 46.02
CA VAL A 103 -2.20 29.59 45.21
C VAL A 103 -1.98 30.22 43.84
N ARG A 104 -3.05 30.71 43.20
CA ARG A 104 -2.96 31.44 41.92
C ARG A 104 -2.12 32.72 42.01
N SER A 105 -1.98 33.31 43.20
CA SER A 105 -1.14 34.50 43.43
C SER A 105 0.34 34.20 43.64
N ILE A 106 0.73 32.91 43.74
CA ILE A 106 2.15 32.54 43.83
C ILE A 106 2.85 32.91 42.52
N ALA A 107 3.98 33.61 42.63
CA ALA A 107 4.76 34.02 41.46
C ALA A 107 5.21 32.82 40.60
N GLY A 108 4.82 32.84 39.32
CA GLY A 108 5.08 31.79 38.35
C GLY A 108 3.98 30.73 38.24
N VAL A 109 2.89 30.81 39.02
CA VAL A 109 1.68 30.01 38.74
C VAL A 109 0.98 30.58 37.52
N ARG A 110 0.82 29.75 36.49
CA ARG A 110 0.21 30.08 35.20
C ARG A 110 -1.30 29.85 35.19
N ALA A 111 -1.74 28.74 35.77
CA ALA A 111 -3.15 28.38 35.83
C ALA A 111 -3.46 27.52 37.05
N THR A 112 -4.69 27.66 37.56
CA THR A 112 -5.29 26.74 38.53
C THR A 112 -6.68 26.34 38.04
N LEU A 113 -7.01 25.06 38.13
CA LEU A 113 -8.33 24.53 37.79
C LEU A 113 -8.67 23.33 38.68
N ALA A 114 -9.95 23.04 38.86
CA ALA A 114 -10.39 21.84 39.57
C ALA A 114 -9.98 20.58 38.80
N TYR A 115 -9.52 19.56 39.53
CA TYR A 115 -9.27 18.24 38.96
C TYR A 115 -10.59 17.46 38.90
N HIS A 116 -11.34 17.68 37.82
CA HIS A 116 -12.69 17.15 37.63
C HIS A 116 -12.71 15.62 37.54
N PRO A 117 -13.83 14.95 37.93
CA PRO A 117 -14.05 13.54 37.64
C PRO A 117 -13.74 13.15 36.19
N ALA A 118 -14.16 13.97 35.22
CA ALA A 118 -13.84 13.78 33.80
C ALA A 118 -12.34 13.64 33.49
N PHE A 119 -11.46 14.19 34.33
CA PHE A 119 -10.00 14.11 34.14
C PHE A 119 -9.36 12.89 34.79
N ARG A 120 -10.13 12.15 35.62
CA ARG A 120 -9.67 11.00 36.41
C ARG A 120 -10.47 9.73 36.16
N LEU A 121 -11.14 9.65 35.02
CA LEU A 121 -11.80 8.46 34.51
C LEU A 121 -11.19 8.07 33.16
N GLU A 122 -11.07 6.78 32.93
CA GLU A 122 -10.80 6.23 31.61
C GLU A 122 -11.86 6.69 30.57
N PRO A 123 -11.48 7.05 29.33
CA PRO A 123 -12.41 7.57 28.32
C PRO A 123 -13.64 6.70 28.08
N GLU A 124 -13.48 5.38 28.12
CA GLU A 124 -14.54 4.40 27.95
C GLU A 124 -15.59 4.52 29.05
N LEU A 125 -15.17 4.74 30.30
CA LEU A 125 -16.08 5.00 31.42
C LEU A 125 -16.82 6.33 31.26
N ILE A 126 -16.18 7.34 30.67
CA ILE A 126 -16.82 8.63 30.40
C ILE A 126 -17.93 8.45 29.37
N THR A 127 -17.66 7.70 28.30
CA THR A 127 -18.66 7.38 27.26
C THR A 127 -19.85 6.61 27.85
N GLU A 128 -19.59 5.55 28.60
CA GLU A 128 -20.61 4.75 29.27
C GLU A 128 -21.45 5.56 30.28
N LEU A 129 -20.82 6.48 31.02
CA LEU A 129 -21.53 7.37 31.94
C LEU A 129 -22.35 8.43 31.19
N ALA A 130 -21.93 8.82 29.98
CA ALA A 130 -22.60 9.79 29.13
C ALA A 130 -23.86 9.24 28.43
N THR A 131 -23.93 7.93 28.12
CA THR A 131 -25.13 7.34 27.46
C THR A 131 -26.35 7.25 28.39
N GLY A 132 -26.12 7.25 29.70
CA GLY A 132 -27.19 7.21 30.71
C GLY A 132 -27.74 5.81 31.01
N ASP A 133 -27.18 4.77 30.39
CA ASP A 133 -27.55 3.38 30.63
C ASP A 133 -27.18 2.92 32.06
N GLU A 134 -27.90 1.95 32.61
CA GLU A 134 -27.53 1.32 33.89
C GLU A 134 -26.21 0.55 33.72
N LEU A 135 -25.19 0.92 34.52
CA LEU A 135 -23.97 0.12 34.63
C LEU A 135 -24.15 -0.91 35.74
N PRO A 136 -24.03 -2.21 35.42
CA PRO A 136 -24.10 -3.26 36.45
C PRO A 136 -22.93 -3.10 37.42
N VAL A 137 -23.10 -3.64 38.64
CA VAL A 137 -21.99 -3.75 39.59
C VAL A 137 -20.88 -4.56 38.93
N ARG A 138 -19.72 -3.93 38.73
CA ARG A 138 -18.53 -4.57 38.19
C ARG A 138 -17.28 -4.00 38.84
N LYS A 139 -16.16 -4.69 38.65
CA LYS A 139 -14.87 -4.37 39.27
C LYS A 139 -14.13 -3.26 38.52
N TYR A 140 -13.46 -2.40 39.27
CA TYR A 140 -12.66 -1.26 38.80
C TYR A 140 -11.33 -1.20 39.53
N ASN A 141 -10.36 -0.60 38.86
CA ASN A 141 -9.07 -0.22 39.41
C ASN A 141 -9.12 1.25 39.82
N ILE A 142 -8.71 1.57 41.05
CA ILE A 142 -8.65 2.93 41.58
C ILE A 142 -7.22 3.27 41.99
N VAL A 143 -6.69 4.37 41.45
CA VAL A 143 -5.41 4.94 41.92
C VAL A 143 -5.69 5.94 43.04
N VAL A 144 -5.14 5.65 44.21
CA VAL A 144 -5.27 6.49 45.40
C VAL A 144 -4.19 7.58 45.41
N ALA A 145 -4.58 8.79 45.81
CA ALA A 145 -3.73 9.97 45.94
C ALA A 145 -2.51 9.79 46.84
N ASN A 146 -2.65 9.04 47.92
CA ASN A 146 -1.53 8.69 48.79
C ASN A 146 -1.82 7.34 49.45
N LYS A 147 -0.98 6.35 49.15
CA LYS A 147 -1.13 4.98 49.64
C LYS A 147 -1.04 4.84 51.17
N HIS A 148 -0.37 5.75 51.86
CA HIS A 148 -0.17 5.68 53.31
C HIS A 148 -1.20 6.48 54.10
N LEU A 149 -1.60 7.65 53.58
CA LEU A 149 -2.45 8.60 54.32
C LEU A 149 -3.94 8.54 53.93
N ASN A 150 -4.27 8.05 52.72
CA ASN A 150 -5.62 8.20 52.19
C ASN A 150 -6.34 6.88 51.91
N LYS A 151 -5.61 5.78 51.73
CA LYS A 151 -6.19 4.50 51.36
C LYS A 151 -7.18 3.93 52.40
N PRO A 152 -6.89 3.94 53.72
CA PRO A 152 -7.86 3.48 54.73
C PRO A 152 -9.13 4.34 54.77
N GLY A 153 -8.98 5.66 54.61
CA GLY A 153 -10.12 6.58 54.58
C GLY A 153 -10.98 6.41 53.33
N LEU A 154 -10.36 6.15 52.17
CA LEU A 154 -11.08 5.86 50.93
C LEU A 154 -11.86 4.54 51.01
N ILE A 155 -11.26 3.49 51.57
CA ILE A 155 -11.93 2.20 51.82
C ILE A 155 -13.20 2.41 52.64
N ALA A 156 -13.09 3.07 53.81
CA ALA A 156 -14.24 3.32 54.68
C ALA A 156 -15.36 4.14 53.98
N ARG A 157 -15.01 5.05 53.07
CA ARG A 157 -15.99 5.85 52.32
C ARG A 157 -16.66 5.07 51.20
N ILE A 158 -15.92 4.17 50.53
CA ILE A 158 -16.47 3.29 49.50
C ILE A 158 -17.42 2.27 50.16
N ASP A 159 -17.04 1.71 51.31
CA ASP A 159 -17.93 0.81 52.09
C ASP A 159 -19.21 1.54 52.53
N ALA A 160 -19.10 2.79 53.00
CA ALA A 160 -20.24 3.58 53.46
C ALA A 160 -21.28 3.90 52.36
N ILE A 161 -20.88 3.86 51.09
CA ILE A 161 -21.78 4.04 49.94
C ILE A 161 -22.26 2.70 49.35
N GLY A 162 -21.93 1.59 50.01
CA GLY A 162 -22.29 0.24 49.61
C GLY A 162 -21.42 -0.37 48.50
N GLY A 163 -20.29 0.25 48.17
CA GLY A 163 -19.31 -0.34 47.27
C GLY A 163 -18.59 -1.52 47.94
N ARG A 164 -18.08 -2.46 47.16
CA ARG A 164 -17.34 -3.61 47.69
C ARG A 164 -15.85 -3.45 47.43
N ILE A 165 -15.03 -3.51 48.47
CA ILE A 165 -13.58 -3.64 48.31
C ILE A 165 -13.26 -5.08 47.91
N ASP A 166 -12.81 -5.28 46.67
CA ASP A 166 -12.43 -6.61 46.18
C ASP A 166 -11.00 -6.96 46.58
N HIS A 167 -10.07 -6.00 46.51
CA HIS A 167 -8.69 -6.22 46.93
C HIS A 167 -7.97 -4.90 47.30
N GLU A 168 -7.40 -4.85 48.50
CA GLU A 168 -6.74 -3.65 49.02
C GLU A 168 -5.37 -3.36 48.40
N GLN A 169 -4.72 -4.31 47.71
CA GLN A 169 -3.37 -4.14 47.14
C GLN A 169 -2.37 -3.48 48.13
N PRO A 170 -2.01 -4.14 49.26
CA PRO A 170 -1.21 -3.54 50.33
C PRO A 170 0.13 -2.97 49.83
N GLY A 171 0.49 -1.76 50.26
CA GLY A 171 1.73 -1.09 49.85
C GLY A 171 1.73 -0.47 48.44
N SER A 172 0.66 -0.68 47.66
CA SER A 172 0.43 -0.07 46.34
C SER A 172 -0.48 1.17 46.41
N LEU A 173 -0.43 2.02 45.37
CA LEU A 173 -1.40 3.10 45.14
C LEU A 173 -2.72 2.57 44.57
N LEU A 174 -2.75 1.33 44.08
CA LEU A 174 -3.93 0.70 43.47
C LEU A 174 -4.93 0.22 44.53
N LEU A 175 -6.22 0.27 44.26
CA LEU A 175 -7.30 -0.33 45.05
C LEU A 175 -8.31 -0.96 44.08
N GLU A 176 -8.70 -2.20 44.29
CA GLU A 176 -9.67 -2.88 43.43
C GLU A 176 -11.04 -2.91 44.11
N VAL A 177 -12.06 -2.39 43.42
CA VAL A 177 -13.40 -2.23 44.01
C VAL A 177 -14.50 -2.57 43.00
N SER A 178 -15.62 -3.09 43.49
CA SER A 178 -16.83 -3.28 42.69
C SER A 178 -17.86 -2.23 43.03
N LEU A 179 -18.31 -1.51 42.00
CA LEU A 179 -19.22 -0.36 42.11
C LEU A 179 -20.33 -0.48 41.07
N ASP A 180 -21.55 -0.06 41.40
CA ASP A 180 -22.57 0.29 40.41
C ASP A 180 -22.32 1.68 39.81
N ARG A 181 -23.20 2.12 38.89
CA ARG A 181 -23.11 3.44 38.26
C ARG A 181 -23.09 4.60 39.27
N ALA A 182 -23.98 4.58 40.26
CA ALA A 182 -24.13 5.68 41.21
C ALA A 182 -22.91 5.75 42.14
N GLN A 183 -22.44 4.59 42.58
CA GLN A 183 -21.25 4.43 43.41
C GLN A 183 -19.97 4.82 42.66
N LEU A 184 -19.86 4.50 41.37
CA LEU A 184 -18.74 4.93 40.51
C LEU A 184 -18.68 6.46 40.41
N LEU A 185 -19.83 7.11 40.15
CA LEU A 185 -19.91 8.57 40.11
C LEU A 185 -19.54 9.19 41.46
N GLN A 186 -20.08 8.67 42.57
CA GLN A 186 -19.78 9.18 43.91
C GLN A 186 -18.31 8.98 44.30
N THR A 187 -17.73 7.83 43.95
CA THR A 187 -16.31 7.52 44.18
C THR A 187 -15.40 8.43 43.35
N SER A 188 -15.77 8.69 42.09
CA SER A 188 -15.06 9.62 41.21
C SER A 188 -15.07 11.08 41.68
N GLN A 189 -15.84 11.44 42.72
CA GLN A 189 -15.84 12.77 43.35
C GLN A 189 -14.88 12.85 44.55
N MET A 190 -14.45 11.72 45.11
CA MET A 190 -13.68 11.66 46.35
C MET A 190 -12.28 12.27 46.19
N PRO A 191 -11.80 13.13 47.10
CA PRO A 191 -10.48 13.78 46.99
C PRO A 191 -9.30 12.84 47.22
N GLU A 192 -9.56 11.59 47.61
CA GLU A 192 -8.58 10.50 47.72
C GLU A 192 -8.32 9.79 46.38
N VAL A 193 -9.15 10.00 45.35
CA VAL A 193 -9.07 9.30 44.05
C VAL A 193 -8.34 10.15 43.01
N LEU A 194 -7.26 9.61 42.44
CA LEU A 194 -6.51 10.21 41.32
C LEU A 194 -6.92 9.71 39.95
N TRP A 195 -7.37 8.46 39.85
CA TRP A 195 -7.73 7.80 38.60
C TRP A 195 -8.65 6.60 38.86
N ILE A 196 -9.56 6.31 37.94
CA ILE A 196 -10.36 5.08 37.87
C ILE A 196 -10.36 4.56 36.43
N ASP A 197 -10.05 3.29 36.26
CA ASP A 197 -10.19 2.52 35.02
C ASP A 197 -10.88 1.18 35.28
N ARG A 198 -11.33 0.53 34.20
CA ARG A 198 -11.94 -0.81 34.28
C ARG A 198 -10.92 -1.82 34.83
N TRP A 199 -11.40 -2.76 35.63
CA TRP A 199 -10.59 -3.93 36.03
C TRP A 199 -10.83 -5.09 35.07
N THR A 200 -9.76 -5.78 34.69
CA THR A 200 -9.79 -7.04 33.94
C THR A 200 -9.09 -8.13 34.74
N ALA A 201 -9.48 -9.39 34.56
CA ALA A 201 -8.74 -10.51 35.13
C ALA A 201 -7.37 -10.64 34.43
N PRO A 202 -6.31 -11.13 35.12
CA PRO A 202 -5.16 -11.69 34.42
C PRO A 202 -5.65 -12.83 33.53
N GLU A 203 -5.32 -12.79 32.25
CA GLU A 203 -5.66 -13.85 31.30
C GLU A 203 -4.38 -14.51 30.81
N LEU A 204 -4.54 -15.69 30.25
CA LEU A 204 -3.46 -16.56 29.84
C LEU A 204 -3.36 -16.45 28.32
N ASP A 205 -2.34 -15.75 27.82
CA ASP A 205 -2.35 -15.20 26.46
C ASP A 205 -2.23 -16.21 25.31
N MET A 206 -1.83 -17.46 25.61
CA MET A 206 -1.95 -18.55 24.64
C MET A 206 -3.40 -18.97 24.38
N ASP A 207 -4.29 -18.84 25.36
CA ASP A 207 -5.72 -19.06 25.16
C ASP A 207 -6.28 -18.01 24.20
N ASN A 208 -5.84 -16.74 24.34
CA ASN A 208 -6.20 -15.66 23.42
C ASN A 208 -5.73 -15.94 21.99
N ALA A 209 -4.50 -16.43 21.81
CA ALA A 209 -4.00 -16.82 20.49
C ALA A 209 -4.82 -17.96 19.87
N ARG A 210 -5.24 -18.94 20.68
CA ARG A 210 -6.12 -20.05 20.26
C ARG A 210 -7.54 -19.60 19.96
N ILE A 211 -8.03 -18.54 20.60
CA ILE A 211 -9.34 -17.91 20.32
C ILE A 211 -9.27 -17.10 19.02
N GLN A 212 -8.38 -16.11 18.95
CA GLN A 212 -8.24 -15.22 17.80
C GLN A 212 -7.88 -15.97 16.52
N GLY A 213 -6.93 -16.92 16.62
CA GLY A 213 -6.51 -17.76 15.49
C GLY A 213 -7.48 -18.88 15.12
N GLY A 214 -8.55 -19.09 15.91
CA GLY A 214 -9.60 -20.05 15.62
C GLY A 214 -9.29 -21.52 15.97
N ALA A 215 -8.19 -21.82 16.66
CA ALA A 215 -7.85 -23.18 17.06
C ALA A 215 -8.90 -23.81 17.99
N ASN A 216 -9.38 -23.06 19.00
CA ASN A 216 -10.45 -23.53 19.88
C ASN A 216 -11.75 -23.83 19.10
N TYR A 217 -12.02 -23.02 18.07
CA TYR A 217 -13.20 -23.18 17.23
C TYR A 217 -13.13 -24.48 16.42
N VAL A 218 -12.03 -24.71 15.69
CA VAL A 218 -11.91 -25.90 14.83
C VAL A 218 -11.70 -27.19 15.63
N GLU A 219 -11.09 -27.12 16.82
CA GLU A 219 -11.06 -28.24 17.76
C GLU A 219 -12.48 -28.65 18.16
N THR A 220 -13.33 -27.68 18.52
CA THR A 220 -14.73 -27.94 18.90
C THR A 220 -15.58 -28.38 17.70
N ALA A 221 -15.41 -27.72 16.56
CA ALA A 221 -16.27 -27.91 15.38
C ALA A 221 -15.91 -29.15 14.54
N GLY A 222 -14.65 -29.60 14.59
CA GLY A 222 -14.17 -30.68 13.73
C GLY A 222 -13.11 -31.59 14.37
N GLY A 223 -12.74 -31.39 15.64
CA GLY A 223 -11.78 -32.25 16.34
C GLY A 223 -10.33 -32.05 15.87
N TYR A 224 -9.99 -30.87 15.34
CA TYR A 224 -8.63 -30.59 14.87
C TYR A 224 -7.72 -30.11 16.00
N THR A 225 -6.74 -30.94 16.35
CA THR A 225 -5.79 -30.75 17.47
C THR A 225 -4.33 -31.00 17.05
N GLY A 226 -4.08 -31.14 15.74
CA GLY A 226 -2.79 -31.57 15.20
C GLY A 226 -2.60 -33.10 15.14
N LYS A 227 -3.65 -33.86 15.42
CA LYS A 227 -3.59 -35.33 15.49
C LYS A 227 -3.02 -35.95 14.20
N GLY A 228 -1.98 -36.77 14.35
CA GLY A 228 -1.31 -37.46 13.25
C GLY A 228 -0.37 -36.58 12.43
N VAL A 229 -0.14 -35.32 12.86
CA VAL A 229 0.84 -34.44 12.25
C VAL A 229 2.18 -34.56 12.98
N ASN A 230 3.26 -34.82 12.23
CA ASN A 230 4.63 -34.78 12.71
C ASN A 230 5.19 -33.38 12.50
N GLY A 231 5.55 -32.70 13.59
CA GLY A 231 6.04 -31.32 13.56
C GLY A 231 7.38 -31.17 14.26
N HIS A 232 8.21 -30.26 13.78
CA HIS A 232 9.55 -30.04 14.33
C HIS A 232 9.74 -28.64 14.90
N VAL A 233 10.38 -28.55 16.07
CA VAL A 233 10.91 -27.30 16.64
C VAL A 233 12.42 -27.35 16.59
N TYR A 234 13.04 -26.38 15.90
CA TYR A 234 14.48 -26.31 15.71
C TYR A 234 15.19 -25.73 16.93
N GLU A 235 14.83 -26.17 18.13
CA GLU A 235 15.42 -25.73 19.40
C GLU A 235 15.52 -26.88 20.41
N GLY A 236 16.26 -26.67 21.50
CA GLY A 236 16.38 -27.66 22.58
C GLY A 236 15.20 -27.60 23.54
N LEU A 237 14.67 -28.76 23.93
CA LEU A 237 13.57 -28.86 24.89
C LEU A 237 13.75 -30.05 25.85
N GLU A 238 13.02 -30.03 26.97
CA GLU A 238 12.92 -31.16 27.90
C GLU A 238 11.91 -32.20 27.41
N ALA A 239 12.40 -33.29 26.79
CA ALA A 239 11.53 -34.31 26.19
C ALA A 239 10.70 -35.12 27.20
N GLY A 240 11.07 -35.11 28.48
CA GLY A 240 10.34 -35.80 29.55
C GLY A 240 9.24 -34.97 30.20
N HIS A 241 8.99 -33.76 29.71
CA HIS A 241 8.06 -32.82 30.35
C HIS A 241 6.60 -33.29 30.21
N GLN A 242 5.80 -33.05 31.27
CA GLN A 242 4.40 -33.48 31.35
C GLN A 242 3.49 -32.80 30.31
N ASP A 243 3.89 -31.65 29.79
CA ASP A 243 3.08 -30.89 28.81
C ASP A 243 3.13 -31.45 27.40
N PHE A 244 3.83 -32.56 27.15
CA PHE A 244 3.84 -33.20 25.84
C PHE A 244 3.06 -34.52 25.90
N THR A 245 1.88 -34.55 25.26
CA THR A 245 1.07 -35.76 25.12
C THR A 245 1.88 -36.88 24.46
N ASN A 246 2.53 -36.54 23.35
CA ASN A 246 3.47 -37.41 22.66
C ASN A 246 4.89 -36.99 23.04
N ARG A 247 5.71 -37.96 23.46
CA ARG A 247 7.10 -37.69 23.85
C ARG A 247 7.88 -37.11 22.66
N PRO A 248 8.50 -35.92 22.79
CA PRO A 248 9.34 -35.36 21.74
C PRO A 248 10.50 -36.27 21.33
N ILE A 249 10.72 -36.40 20.03
CA ILE A 249 11.77 -37.22 19.44
C ILE A 249 12.96 -36.33 19.05
N ASN A 250 14.13 -36.66 19.61
CA ASN A 250 15.38 -36.00 19.26
C ASN A 250 15.82 -36.44 17.85
N VAL A 251 16.09 -35.48 16.97
CA VAL A 251 16.61 -35.74 15.63
C VAL A 251 17.95 -35.04 15.47
N LEU A 252 19.03 -35.81 15.41
CA LEU A 252 20.39 -35.30 15.22
C LEU A 252 20.71 -34.10 16.12
N SER A 253 20.23 -34.11 17.37
CA SER A 253 20.33 -32.98 18.29
C SER A 253 21.42 -33.24 19.32
N ALA A 254 22.43 -32.39 19.35
CA ALA A 254 23.46 -32.32 20.37
C ALA A 254 23.21 -31.10 21.29
N GLY A 255 23.24 -31.31 22.60
CA GLY A 255 22.98 -30.27 23.60
C GLY A 255 21.81 -30.58 24.52
N GLY A 256 21.64 -29.76 25.56
CA GLY A 256 20.58 -29.90 26.55
C GLY A 256 19.28 -29.19 26.16
N ALA A 257 18.24 -29.44 26.95
CA ALA A 257 17.02 -28.63 26.94
C ALA A 257 17.36 -27.15 27.21
N ASP A 258 16.69 -26.23 26.51
CA ASP A 258 16.81 -24.79 26.70
C ASP A 258 15.45 -24.21 27.09
N THR A 259 15.43 -23.13 27.89
CA THR A 259 14.18 -22.53 28.36
C THR A 259 13.40 -21.88 27.22
N HIS A 260 14.09 -21.20 26.30
CA HIS A 260 13.49 -20.57 25.13
C HIS A 260 12.91 -21.63 24.21
N GLY A 261 13.72 -22.64 23.86
CA GLY A 261 13.30 -23.75 23.01
C GLY A 261 12.15 -24.56 23.60
N HIS A 262 12.13 -24.78 24.91
CA HIS A 262 11.04 -25.48 25.58
C HIS A 262 9.72 -24.70 25.50
N CYS A 263 9.75 -23.38 25.74
CA CYS A 263 8.57 -22.53 25.62
C CYS A 263 8.04 -22.49 24.18
N THR A 264 8.90 -22.35 23.17
CA THR A 264 8.48 -22.40 21.75
C THR A 264 7.83 -23.73 21.40
N ALA A 265 8.35 -24.85 21.91
CA ALA A 265 7.72 -26.16 21.75
C ALA A 265 6.40 -26.29 22.51
N GLY A 266 6.28 -25.71 23.71
CA GLY A 266 5.03 -25.63 24.46
C GLY A 266 3.93 -24.88 23.72
N ILE A 267 4.27 -23.77 23.06
CA ILE A 267 3.33 -22.99 22.25
C ILE A 267 2.76 -23.83 21.09
N VAL A 268 3.57 -24.71 20.49
CA VAL A 268 3.09 -25.60 19.42
C VAL A 268 2.37 -26.82 20.00
N PHE A 269 2.98 -27.56 20.93
CA PHE A 269 2.62 -28.93 21.29
C PHE A 269 2.13 -29.11 22.74
N GLY A 270 2.12 -28.04 23.54
CA GLY A 270 1.77 -28.10 24.96
C GLY A 270 0.34 -28.59 25.17
N ASN A 271 0.15 -29.59 26.02
CA ASN A 271 -1.17 -30.14 26.30
C ASN A 271 -1.91 -29.41 27.45
N GLY A 272 -1.19 -28.56 28.21
CA GLY A 272 -1.72 -27.78 29.33
C GLY A 272 -1.76 -28.51 30.67
N THR A 273 -0.96 -29.58 30.86
CA THR A 273 -0.93 -30.35 32.12
C THR A 273 -0.34 -29.55 33.28
N SER A 274 0.70 -28.75 33.04
CA SER A 274 1.32 -27.86 34.04
C SER A 274 0.35 -26.78 34.49
N ILE A 275 -0.29 -26.12 33.52
CA ILE A 275 -1.38 -25.17 33.70
C ILE A 275 -2.25 -25.16 32.44
N ALA A 276 -3.57 -25.18 32.63
CA ALA A 276 -4.52 -25.35 31.53
C ALA A 276 -4.34 -24.31 30.41
N GLY A 277 -4.06 -23.05 30.75
CA GLY A 277 -3.87 -22.00 29.74
C GLY A 277 -2.52 -22.01 29.01
N ALA A 278 -1.56 -22.86 29.42
CA ALA A 278 -0.32 -23.09 28.66
C ALA A 278 -0.53 -24.13 27.54
N ARG A 279 -1.78 -24.50 27.26
CA ARG A 279 -2.13 -25.37 26.15
C ARG A 279 -1.73 -24.71 24.83
N GLY A 280 -0.83 -25.37 24.12
CA GLY A 280 -0.36 -24.99 22.80
C GLY A 280 -1.41 -25.21 21.72
N MET A 281 -1.06 -24.85 20.49
CA MET A 281 -1.96 -24.87 19.33
C MET A 281 -2.33 -26.29 18.87
N ALA A 282 -1.35 -27.18 18.75
CA ALA A 282 -1.45 -28.53 18.17
C ALA A 282 -0.97 -29.63 19.15
N PRO A 283 -1.68 -29.83 20.26
CA PRO A 283 -1.26 -30.67 21.40
C PRO A 283 -1.24 -32.18 21.13
N ASP A 284 -1.91 -32.65 20.07
CA ASP A 284 -1.94 -34.07 19.70
C ASP A 284 -1.00 -34.40 18.52
N ALA A 285 -0.24 -33.41 18.04
CA ALA A 285 0.82 -33.64 17.07
C ALA A 285 2.00 -34.40 17.72
N GLN A 286 2.84 -35.05 16.89
CA GLN A 286 4.08 -35.68 17.33
C GLN A 286 5.22 -34.65 17.23
N PRO A 287 5.80 -34.20 18.36
CA PRO A 287 6.93 -33.29 18.36
C PRO A 287 8.24 -34.01 18.00
N PHE A 288 9.03 -33.32 17.17
CA PHE A 288 10.44 -33.60 16.91
C PHE A 288 11.25 -32.35 17.27
N PHE A 289 12.52 -32.51 17.66
CA PHE A 289 13.35 -31.37 17.99
C PHE A 289 14.83 -31.52 17.66
N THR A 290 15.45 -30.39 17.34
CA THR A 290 16.89 -30.26 17.12
C THR A 290 17.41 -28.99 17.80
N GLN A 291 18.35 -29.11 18.72
CA GLN A 291 19.01 -27.95 19.34
C GLN A 291 19.82 -27.23 18.26
N TYR A 292 19.57 -25.93 18.06
CA TYR A 292 20.20 -25.11 17.02
C TYR A 292 21.74 -25.08 17.03
N GLY A 293 22.38 -25.20 18.19
CA GLY A 293 23.83 -25.34 18.36
C GLY A 293 24.40 -26.59 17.68
N THR A 294 23.57 -27.60 17.43
CA THR A 294 23.98 -28.78 16.64
C THR A 294 24.46 -28.39 15.25
N VAL A 295 23.80 -27.40 14.62
CA VAL A 295 24.19 -27.01 13.25
C VAL A 295 25.44 -26.16 13.16
N THR A 296 26.00 -25.80 14.30
CA THR A 296 27.30 -25.13 14.41
C THR A 296 28.42 -26.08 14.84
N SER A 297 28.09 -27.31 15.26
CA SER A 297 29.04 -28.23 15.93
C SER A 297 29.06 -29.66 15.37
N GLY A 298 28.16 -30.03 14.45
CA GLY A 298 28.11 -31.38 13.90
C GLY A 298 27.47 -31.49 12.51
N TYR A 299 26.14 -31.38 12.45
CA TYR A 299 25.36 -31.61 11.21
C TYR A 299 25.02 -30.31 10.49
N SER A 300 24.86 -30.31 9.17
CA SER A 300 24.31 -29.15 8.48
C SER A 300 22.79 -29.04 8.68
N ARG A 301 22.23 -27.83 8.50
CA ARG A 301 20.76 -27.65 8.53
C ARG A 301 20.06 -28.54 7.51
N TRP A 302 20.67 -28.72 6.33
CA TRP A 302 20.18 -29.58 5.27
C TRP A 302 20.11 -31.04 5.74
N GLN A 303 21.17 -31.59 6.35
CA GLN A 303 21.19 -32.98 6.86
C GLN A 303 20.13 -33.22 7.94
N VAL A 304 19.87 -32.23 8.80
CA VAL A 304 18.82 -32.32 9.80
C VAL A 304 17.44 -32.38 9.13
N VAL A 305 17.16 -31.47 8.18
CA VAL A 305 15.87 -31.45 7.47
C VAL A 305 15.68 -32.70 6.61
N GLU A 306 16.73 -33.17 5.94
CA GLU A 306 16.72 -34.45 5.22
C GLU A 306 16.28 -35.59 6.13
N ARG A 307 16.87 -35.70 7.32
CA ARG A 307 16.51 -36.74 8.29
C ARG A 307 15.08 -36.59 8.78
N LEU A 308 14.65 -35.37 9.09
CA LEU A 308 13.29 -35.06 9.53
C LEU A 308 12.26 -35.49 8.48
N VAL A 309 12.46 -35.14 7.23
CA VAL A 309 11.51 -35.42 6.14
C VAL A 309 11.57 -36.87 5.71
N LYS A 310 12.76 -37.40 5.36
CA LYS A 310 12.90 -38.72 4.72
C LYS A 310 12.76 -39.90 5.69
N THR A 311 13.11 -39.71 6.98
CA THR A 311 13.04 -40.80 7.98
C THR A 311 11.86 -40.65 8.94
N HIS A 312 11.52 -39.42 9.30
CA HIS A 312 10.51 -39.15 10.34
C HIS A 312 9.21 -38.58 9.79
N GLU A 313 9.10 -38.38 8.47
CA GLU A 313 7.88 -37.88 7.82
C GLU A 313 7.39 -36.56 8.44
N VAL A 314 8.32 -35.70 8.87
CA VAL A 314 8.00 -34.39 9.45
C VAL A 314 7.44 -33.48 8.35
N MET A 315 6.30 -32.85 8.64
CA MET A 315 5.54 -32.05 7.66
C MET A 315 5.79 -30.54 7.77
N PHE A 316 6.28 -30.07 8.92
CA PHE A 316 6.67 -28.67 9.10
C PHE A 316 7.80 -28.53 10.13
N THR A 317 8.55 -27.45 10.02
CA THR A 317 9.58 -27.05 10.98
C THR A 317 9.40 -25.58 11.38
N THR A 318 9.72 -25.25 12.62
CA THR A 318 9.70 -23.87 13.13
C THR A 318 11.00 -23.51 13.81
N ALA A 319 11.45 -22.27 13.62
CA ALA A 319 12.65 -21.74 14.26
C ALA A 319 12.42 -20.31 14.78
N SER A 320 12.55 -20.14 16.10
CA SER A 320 12.53 -18.83 16.76
C SER A 320 13.94 -18.28 17.02
N TRP A 321 14.90 -18.68 16.18
CA TRP A 321 16.30 -18.26 16.19
C TRP A 321 16.80 -18.06 14.75
N GLY A 322 18.05 -17.65 14.58
CA GLY A 322 18.69 -17.55 13.26
C GLY A 322 20.01 -16.81 13.32
N GLY A 323 20.55 -16.47 12.15
CA GLY A 323 21.81 -15.74 12.01
C GLY A 323 21.76 -14.31 12.56
N GLY A 324 22.92 -13.65 12.60
CA GLY A 324 23.01 -12.23 12.94
C GLY A 324 22.14 -11.38 12.03
N ARG A 325 21.51 -10.34 12.60
CA ARG A 325 20.52 -9.52 11.87
C ARG A 325 21.16 -8.77 10.71
N THR A 326 20.40 -8.62 9.64
CA THR A 326 20.78 -8.00 8.38
C THR A 326 19.53 -7.51 7.65
N ARG A 327 19.73 -6.63 6.67
CA ARG A 327 18.70 -6.26 5.69
C ARG A 327 18.81 -7.05 4.39
N ALA A 328 19.95 -7.70 4.16
CA ALA A 328 20.28 -8.34 2.90
C ALA A 328 19.78 -9.78 2.86
N TYR A 329 19.46 -10.24 1.66
CA TYR A 329 19.46 -11.66 1.34
C TYR A 329 20.90 -12.16 1.35
N THR A 330 21.18 -13.22 2.10
CA THR A 330 22.55 -13.73 2.33
C THR A 330 22.71 -15.17 1.87
N SER A 331 23.91 -15.73 2.01
CA SER A 331 24.14 -17.17 1.83
C SER A 331 23.29 -18.03 2.76
N THR A 332 22.92 -17.53 3.94
CA THR A 332 21.99 -18.23 4.83
C THR A 332 20.55 -18.19 4.30
N SER A 333 20.13 -17.07 3.71
CA SER A 333 18.84 -16.95 3.03
C SER A 333 18.75 -17.91 1.84
N ALA A 334 19.81 -17.96 1.03
CA ALA A 334 19.94 -18.89 -0.09
C ALA A 334 19.87 -20.35 0.35
N ALA A 335 20.64 -20.73 1.38
CA ALA A 335 20.60 -22.08 1.93
C ALA A 335 19.21 -22.44 2.50
N THR A 336 18.49 -21.49 3.08
CA THR A 336 17.11 -21.71 3.53
C THR A 336 16.16 -21.95 2.36
N ASP A 337 16.26 -21.17 1.28
CA ASP A 337 15.46 -21.39 0.06
C ASP A 337 15.72 -22.77 -0.53
N ASP A 338 17.01 -23.14 -0.63
CA ASP A 338 17.50 -24.42 -1.15
C ASP A 338 16.99 -25.62 -0.33
N ILE A 339 17.09 -25.55 1.01
CA ILE A 339 16.61 -26.62 1.89
C ILE A 339 15.09 -26.82 1.77
N ILE A 340 14.32 -25.72 1.70
CA ILE A 340 12.87 -25.80 1.57
C ILE A 340 12.49 -26.39 0.21
N PHE A 341 13.20 -25.96 -0.84
CA PHE A 341 13.02 -26.45 -2.21
C PHE A 341 13.28 -27.96 -2.32
N ASP A 342 14.45 -28.43 -1.87
CA ASP A 342 14.86 -29.84 -1.96
C ASP A 342 13.95 -30.83 -1.20
N HIS A 343 13.30 -30.35 -0.14
CA HIS A 343 12.60 -31.21 0.81
C HIS A 343 11.08 -31.01 0.82
N ASP A 344 10.57 -29.99 0.11
CA ASP A 344 9.17 -29.58 0.16
C ASP A 344 8.65 -29.52 1.61
N ILE A 345 9.33 -28.73 2.44
CA ILE A 345 8.99 -28.60 3.87
C ILE A 345 8.53 -27.18 4.19
N VAL A 346 7.41 -27.09 4.91
CA VAL A 346 6.93 -25.82 5.45
C VAL A 346 7.87 -25.39 6.57
N TRP A 347 8.43 -24.19 6.45
CA TRP A 347 9.32 -23.64 7.48
C TRP A 347 8.86 -22.24 7.89
N THR A 348 8.51 -22.08 9.18
CA THR A 348 8.27 -20.78 9.81
C THR A 348 9.51 -20.22 10.49
N ASN A 349 9.86 -18.96 10.22
CA ASN A 349 11.02 -18.31 10.85
C ASN A 349 10.72 -16.95 11.46
N SER A 350 11.24 -16.81 12.67
CA SER A 350 11.74 -15.62 13.33
C SER A 350 11.92 -14.26 12.59
N GLN A 351 10.97 -13.31 12.44
CA GLN A 351 11.32 -12.01 11.80
C GLN A 351 12.29 -11.16 12.64
N SER A 352 12.53 -11.48 13.93
CA SER A 352 13.40 -10.74 14.88
C SER A 352 12.72 -9.56 15.58
N ASN A 353 13.46 -8.89 16.48
CA ASN A 353 12.92 -7.97 17.50
C ASN A 353 13.67 -6.62 17.51
N ALA A 354 13.98 -6.06 16.34
CA ALA A 354 14.78 -4.83 16.22
C ALA A 354 13.96 -3.54 16.08
N GLY A 355 12.64 -3.63 15.92
CA GLY A 355 11.78 -2.45 15.71
C GLY A 355 11.97 -1.76 14.36
N ASN A 356 12.66 -2.39 13.43
CA ASN A 356 12.97 -1.86 12.11
C ASN A 356 13.29 -3.02 11.16
N GLN A 357 13.78 -2.70 9.96
CA GLN A 357 14.12 -3.65 8.90
C GLN A 357 15.32 -4.59 9.21
N ASP A 358 15.94 -4.52 10.38
CA ASP A 358 17.05 -5.40 10.73
C ASP A 358 16.51 -6.77 11.19
N SER A 359 16.60 -7.79 10.35
CA SER A 359 15.97 -9.10 10.53
C SER A 359 16.96 -10.24 10.35
N ARG A 360 16.56 -11.47 10.72
CA ARG A 360 17.39 -12.66 10.50
C ARG A 360 17.49 -12.97 9.00
N PRO A 361 18.65 -13.44 8.53
CA PRO A 361 18.81 -13.80 7.13
C PRO A 361 17.84 -14.89 6.68
N GLU A 362 17.52 -15.87 7.53
CA GLU A 362 16.55 -16.93 7.22
C GLU A 362 15.15 -16.37 6.93
N ALA A 363 14.75 -15.27 7.59
CA ALA A 363 13.44 -14.63 7.38
C ALA A 363 13.36 -13.91 6.01
N TRP A 364 14.50 -13.60 5.39
CA TRP A 364 14.58 -13.00 4.05
C TRP A 364 14.52 -14.01 2.90
N ALA A 365 14.60 -15.31 3.19
CA ALA A 365 14.39 -16.36 2.20
C ALA A 365 13.02 -16.19 1.51
N LYS A 366 12.93 -16.56 0.24
CA LYS A 366 11.70 -16.45 -0.58
C LYS A 366 10.68 -17.53 -0.18
N ASN A 367 11.16 -18.75 0.03
CA ASN A 367 10.35 -19.96 0.24
C ASN A 367 9.89 -20.13 1.71
N ILE A 368 10.48 -19.37 2.65
CA ILE A 368 10.10 -19.37 4.07
C ILE A 368 8.71 -18.74 4.29
N ILE A 369 8.06 -19.08 5.40
CA ILE A 369 7.00 -18.28 6.00
C ILE A 369 7.61 -17.45 7.14
N SER A 370 7.93 -16.18 6.91
CA SER A 370 8.52 -15.33 7.93
C SER A 370 7.46 -14.66 8.79
N ILE A 371 7.71 -14.57 10.11
CA ILE A 371 6.67 -14.25 11.09
C ILE A 371 7.01 -12.99 11.88
N GLY A 372 6.21 -11.94 11.68
CA GLY A 372 6.20 -10.71 12.46
C GLY A 372 5.45 -10.85 13.79
N GLY A 373 5.31 -9.74 14.50
CA GLY A 373 4.65 -9.76 15.81
C GLY A 373 3.83 -8.51 16.09
N VAL A 374 2.67 -8.70 16.71
CA VAL A 374 1.78 -7.66 17.22
C VAL A 374 1.61 -7.83 18.72
N ALA A 375 1.57 -6.73 19.47
CA ALA A 375 1.25 -6.79 20.88
C ALA A 375 -0.27 -6.84 21.07
N HIS A 376 -0.75 -7.84 21.82
CA HIS A 376 -2.16 -8.25 21.84
C HIS A 376 -2.96 -7.74 23.04
N ARG A 377 -2.31 -6.92 23.89
CA ARG A 377 -2.96 -6.22 25.01
C ARG A 377 -3.68 -7.16 25.99
N ASN A 378 -3.25 -8.41 26.10
CA ASN A 378 -3.85 -9.42 26.99
C ASN A 378 -5.35 -9.64 26.69
N ASN A 379 -5.73 -9.73 25.41
CA ASN A 379 -7.08 -10.10 24.99
C ASN A 379 -7.06 -10.77 23.60
N ALA A 380 -8.21 -11.28 23.13
CA ALA A 380 -8.38 -11.87 21.80
C ALA A 380 -9.05 -10.92 20.77
N ASN A 381 -9.00 -9.61 21.00
CA ASN A 381 -9.59 -8.58 20.17
C ASN A 381 -8.56 -8.04 19.16
N PRO A 382 -8.61 -8.47 17.89
CA PRO A 382 -7.63 -8.03 16.89
C PRO A 382 -7.71 -6.53 16.55
N LEU A 383 -8.72 -5.80 17.03
CA LEU A 383 -8.88 -4.37 16.78
C LEU A 383 -7.94 -3.48 17.60
N ASP A 384 -7.37 -3.99 18.70
CA ASP A 384 -6.42 -3.24 19.54
C ASP A 384 -4.99 -3.82 19.56
N ASP A 385 -4.78 -4.93 18.85
CA ASP A 385 -3.46 -5.45 18.49
C ASP A 385 -2.59 -4.35 17.85
N SER A 386 -1.33 -4.26 18.25
CA SER A 386 -0.43 -3.18 17.81
C SER A 386 1.00 -3.65 17.62
N TRP A 387 1.53 -3.54 16.40
CA TRP A 387 2.95 -3.74 16.14
C TRP A 387 3.81 -2.72 16.88
N GLN A 388 3.37 -1.45 16.95
CA GLN A 388 4.09 -0.38 17.67
C GLN A 388 4.32 -0.70 19.16
N ALA A 389 3.49 -1.54 19.76
CA ALA A 389 3.66 -2.00 21.14
C ALA A 389 4.56 -3.25 21.28
N GLY A 390 4.83 -3.98 20.20
CA GLY A 390 5.70 -5.17 20.17
C GLY A 390 7.13 -4.89 19.71
N ASN A 391 7.37 -3.96 18.79
CA ASN A 391 8.72 -3.65 18.26
C ASN A 391 9.41 -4.86 17.58
N GLY A 392 8.63 -5.74 16.95
CA GLY A 392 9.13 -6.76 16.03
C GLY A 392 9.84 -6.14 14.83
N SER A 393 10.84 -6.81 14.28
CA SER A 393 11.45 -6.36 13.03
C SER A 393 10.45 -6.43 11.87
N THR A 394 10.65 -5.58 10.87
CA THR A 394 9.68 -5.33 9.80
C THR A 394 10.30 -5.65 8.43
N GLY A 395 9.48 -5.72 7.39
CA GLY A 395 9.94 -5.56 6.03
C GLY A 395 9.86 -4.10 5.54
N PRO A 396 9.70 -3.89 4.23
CA PRO A 396 9.95 -4.88 3.17
C PRO A 396 11.39 -5.40 3.21
N ALA A 397 11.65 -6.50 2.50
CA ALA A 397 13.02 -6.94 2.24
C ALA A 397 13.80 -5.87 1.43
N ALA A 398 15.13 -5.93 1.42
CA ALA A 398 15.95 -4.94 0.72
C ALA A 398 15.69 -4.85 -0.80
N ASP A 399 15.22 -5.93 -1.42
CA ASP A 399 14.82 -5.98 -2.84
C ASP A 399 13.36 -5.58 -3.08
N GLY A 400 12.64 -5.19 -2.03
CA GLY A 400 11.28 -4.67 -2.07
C GLY A 400 10.18 -5.70 -1.82
N ARG A 401 10.52 -6.98 -1.62
CA ARG A 401 9.53 -8.04 -1.34
C ARG A 401 8.75 -7.78 -0.06
N ILE A 402 7.49 -8.20 -0.05
CA ILE A 402 6.60 -8.11 1.10
C ILE A 402 7.03 -9.13 2.15
N LYS A 403 7.44 -8.60 3.31
CA LYS A 403 7.81 -9.34 4.51
C LYS A 403 7.35 -8.55 5.75
N PRO A 404 7.02 -9.20 6.87
CA PRO A 404 6.90 -10.65 7.04
C PRO A 404 5.77 -11.24 6.18
N ASP A 405 5.68 -12.57 6.07
CA ASP A 405 4.56 -13.21 5.37
C ASP A 405 3.29 -13.17 6.22
N LEU A 406 3.41 -13.48 7.52
CA LEU A 406 2.31 -13.49 8.50
C LEU A 406 2.78 -12.86 9.82
N CYS A 407 1.87 -12.66 10.77
CA CYS A 407 2.21 -12.26 12.13
C CYS A 407 1.37 -13.00 13.16
N ALA A 408 1.81 -12.97 14.42
CA ALA A 408 1.04 -13.42 15.57
C ALA A 408 1.45 -12.64 16.82
N TYR A 409 0.99 -13.06 18.00
CA TYR A 409 1.26 -12.35 19.24
C TYR A 409 2.75 -12.24 19.56
N TYR A 410 3.17 -11.06 19.98
CA TYR A 410 4.54 -10.71 20.31
C TYR A 410 4.80 -10.73 21.83
N ASP A 411 3.79 -10.52 22.65
CA ASP A 411 3.91 -10.27 24.10
C ASP A 411 3.05 -11.23 24.92
N GLY A 412 3.40 -11.38 26.21
CA GLY A 412 2.54 -12.01 27.23
C GLY A 412 2.30 -13.51 27.12
N ILE A 413 2.90 -14.20 26.14
CA ILE A 413 2.57 -15.58 25.81
C ILE A 413 2.85 -16.53 26.98
N LEU A 414 1.79 -17.18 27.48
CA LEU A 414 1.89 -18.23 28.48
C LEU A 414 2.29 -19.55 27.84
N CYS A 415 3.40 -20.15 28.25
CA CYS A 415 3.87 -21.41 27.69
C CYS A 415 4.33 -22.38 28.78
N SER A 416 4.48 -23.64 28.39
CA SER A 416 5.21 -24.61 29.21
C SER A 416 6.66 -24.15 29.39
N ASP A 417 7.22 -24.44 30.55
CA ASP A 417 8.60 -24.11 30.93
C ASP A 417 9.29 -25.36 31.45
N ARG A 418 10.61 -25.36 31.49
CA ARG A 418 11.36 -26.52 31.98
C ARG A 418 11.02 -26.82 33.44
N THR A 419 11.16 -28.09 33.81
CA THR A 419 10.83 -28.55 35.16
C THR A 419 11.70 -27.87 36.24
N GLY A 420 11.06 -27.38 37.29
CA GLY A 420 11.72 -26.81 38.47
C GLY A 420 12.51 -25.54 38.17
N SER A 421 13.61 -25.31 38.88
CA SER A 421 14.43 -24.09 38.70
C SER A 421 15.28 -24.08 37.42
N ALA A 422 15.11 -25.05 36.52
CA ALA A 422 15.80 -25.09 35.24
C ALA A 422 15.12 -24.24 34.16
N GLY A 423 13.91 -23.74 34.45
CA GLY A 423 13.08 -22.88 33.62
C GLY A 423 13.32 -21.37 33.80
N TYR A 424 12.50 -20.56 33.13
CA TYR A 424 12.28 -19.15 33.45
C TYR A 424 11.60 -18.97 34.82
N SER A 425 10.83 -19.96 35.27
CA SER A 425 10.15 -19.99 36.55
C SER A 425 10.30 -21.37 37.21
N SER A 426 9.95 -21.47 38.49
CA SER A 426 9.94 -22.75 39.20
C SER A 426 8.63 -23.55 39.03
N GLN A 427 7.70 -23.06 38.22
CA GLN A 427 6.32 -23.57 38.14
C GLN A 427 6.08 -24.47 36.91
N ASN A 428 7.12 -24.82 36.16
CA ASN A 428 7.02 -25.60 34.91
C ASN A 428 6.17 -24.92 33.81
N TYR A 429 5.83 -23.63 34.00
CA TYR A 429 5.25 -22.74 33.00
C TYR A 429 5.80 -21.33 33.16
N TYR A 430 5.68 -20.50 32.12
CA TYR A 430 6.15 -19.11 32.12
C TYR A 430 5.12 -18.19 31.47
N THR A 431 4.74 -17.13 32.19
CA THR A 431 3.57 -16.28 31.87
C THR A 431 3.90 -15.07 30.99
N SER A 432 5.15 -14.86 30.60
CA SER A 432 5.56 -13.61 29.95
C SER A 432 6.59 -13.86 28.85
N PHE A 433 6.38 -14.94 28.08
CA PHE A 433 7.19 -15.15 26.89
C PHE A 433 6.80 -14.15 25.81
N GLY A 434 7.76 -13.79 24.96
CA GLY A 434 7.50 -12.78 23.94
C GLY A 434 8.62 -12.68 22.91
N GLY A 435 8.53 -11.64 22.10
CA GLY A 435 9.24 -11.55 20.84
C GLY A 435 8.47 -12.19 19.69
N THR A 436 8.95 -11.95 18.48
CA THR A 436 8.62 -12.78 17.31
C THR A 436 8.98 -14.26 17.54
N SER A 437 9.76 -14.57 18.59
CA SER A 437 10.01 -15.92 19.08
C SER A 437 8.77 -16.63 19.62
N GLY A 438 7.79 -15.89 20.14
CA GLY A 438 6.49 -16.43 20.53
C GLY A 438 5.48 -16.44 19.39
N ALA A 439 5.50 -15.41 18.53
CA ALA A 439 4.64 -15.33 17.34
C ALA A 439 4.86 -16.51 16.37
N THR A 440 6.12 -16.87 16.14
CA THR A 440 6.50 -17.91 15.15
C THR A 440 5.93 -19.30 15.47
N PRO A 441 6.07 -19.84 16.70
CA PRO A 441 5.46 -21.11 17.05
C PRO A 441 3.92 -21.06 17.11
N ILE A 442 3.30 -19.90 17.38
CA ILE A 442 1.83 -19.77 17.21
C ILE A 442 1.46 -20.09 15.76
N VAL A 443 2.11 -19.46 14.78
CA VAL A 443 1.85 -19.73 13.34
C VAL A 443 2.24 -21.17 12.94
N ALA A 444 3.30 -21.73 13.50
CA ALA A 444 3.65 -23.14 13.29
C ALA A 444 2.55 -24.10 13.76
N GLY A 445 1.90 -23.77 14.88
CA GLY A 445 0.72 -24.47 15.37
C GLY A 445 -0.48 -24.38 14.42
N HIS A 446 -0.69 -23.22 13.79
CA HIS A 446 -1.70 -23.07 12.74
C HIS A 446 -1.39 -23.93 11.51
N ASN A 447 -0.11 -24.08 11.15
CA ASN A 447 0.31 -24.99 10.08
C ASN A 447 -0.01 -26.44 10.41
N ALA A 448 0.23 -26.88 11.65
CA ALA A 448 -0.11 -28.24 12.07
C ALA A 448 -1.62 -28.53 11.91
N ILE A 449 -2.48 -27.61 12.36
CA ILE A 449 -3.94 -27.77 12.24
C ILE A 449 -4.39 -27.71 10.77
N ALA A 450 -3.85 -26.78 9.97
CA ALA A 450 -4.18 -26.67 8.56
C ALA A 450 -3.74 -27.91 7.75
N ILE A 451 -2.58 -28.51 8.07
CA ILE A 451 -2.13 -29.79 7.50
C ILE A 451 -3.11 -30.92 7.87
N GLN A 452 -3.58 -30.98 9.12
CA GLN A 452 -4.58 -31.97 9.52
C GLN A 452 -5.87 -31.81 8.70
N MET A 453 -6.41 -30.59 8.61
CA MET A 453 -7.61 -30.29 7.80
C MET A 453 -7.42 -30.66 6.32
N PHE A 454 -6.27 -30.31 5.74
CA PHE A 454 -5.95 -30.61 4.35
C PHE A 454 -5.90 -32.12 4.10
N THR A 455 -5.18 -32.85 4.94
CA THR A 455 -5.01 -34.31 4.81
C THR A 455 -6.29 -35.09 5.14
N ASP A 456 -7.23 -34.49 5.89
CA ASP A 456 -8.60 -34.99 6.11
C ASP A 456 -9.54 -34.70 4.91
N GLY A 457 -9.05 -34.01 3.88
CA GLY A 457 -9.75 -33.83 2.60
C GLY A 457 -10.67 -32.62 2.55
N LEU A 458 -10.48 -31.61 3.41
CA LEU A 458 -11.39 -30.45 3.48
C LEU A 458 -11.31 -29.52 2.27
N PHE A 459 -10.15 -29.44 1.62
CA PHE A 459 -9.90 -28.46 0.55
C PHE A 459 -9.66 -29.11 -0.81
N SER A 460 -9.22 -30.36 -0.83
CA SER A 460 -8.92 -31.11 -2.06
C SER A 460 -9.00 -32.61 -1.79
N PRO A 461 -9.29 -33.43 -2.82
CA PRO A 461 -9.14 -34.87 -2.71
C PRO A 461 -7.71 -35.27 -2.33
N GLN A 462 -7.57 -36.38 -1.61
CA GLN A 462 -6.26 -36.95 -1.31
C GLN A 462 -5.49 -37.27 -2.60
N ARG A 463 -4.25 -36.78 -2.70
CA ARG A 463 -3.31 -37.10 -3.79
C ARG A 463 -3.07 -38.60 -3.90
N VAL A 464 -2.84 -39.24 -2.75
CA VAL A 464 -2.68 -40.68 -2.59
C VAL A 464 -3.86 -41.20 -1.76
N LYS A 465 -4.84 -41.80 -2.44
CA LYS A 465 -6.02 -42.39 -1.79
C LYS A 465 -5.60 -43.42 -0.73
N ASN A 466 -6.06 -43.26 0.51
CA ASN A 466 -5.67 -44.09 1.66
C ASN A 466 -4.16 -44.05 2.02
N GLY A 467 -3.41 -43.08 1.47
CA GLY A 467 -2.02 -42.85 1.83
C GLY A 467 -1.85 -42.27 3.23
N THR A 468 -0.61 -42.21 3.71
CA THR A 468 -0.29 -41.54 4.99
C THR A 468 -0.60 -40.05 4.91
N ARG A 469 -0.72 -39.38 6.07
CA ARG A 469 -0.86 -37.91 6.09
C ARG A 469 0.34 -37.23 5.43
N PHE A 470 1.55 -37.76 5.61
CA PHE A 470 2.75 -37.24 4.96
C PHE A 470 2.69 -37.34 3.42
N GLN A 471 2.18 -38.44 2.87
CA GLN A 471 1.97 -38.59 1.42
C GLN A 471 0.89 -37.66 0.84
N ASN A 472 0.00 -37.15 1.70
CA ASN A 472 -1.12 -36.29 1.31
C ASN A 472 -0.98 -34.86 1.85
N LYS A 473 0.17 -34.52 2.46
CA LYS A 473 0.41 -33.17 3.00
C LYS A 473 0.36 -32.17 1.83
N PRO A 474 -0.11 -30.93 2.06
CA PRO A 474 0.03 -29.88 1.06
C PRO A 474 1.52 -29.61 0.82
N HIS A 475 1.88 -29.24 -0.41
CA HIS A 475 3.19 -28.65 -0.69
C HIS A 475 3.40 -27.37 0.12
N PHE A 476 4.66 -26.99 0.37
CA PHE A 476 4.94 -25.81 1.19
C PHE A 476 4.37 -24.52 0.58
N THR A 477 4.39 -24.41 -0.75
CA THR A 477 3.79 -23.30 -1.50
C THR A 477 2.28 -23.24 -1.29
N THR A 478 1.60 -24.38 -1.37
CA THR A 478 0.16 -24.53 -1.16
C THR A 478 -0.24 -24.16 0.26
N LEU A 479 0.47 -24.67 1.28
CA LEU A 479 0.15 -24.34 2.66
C LEU A 479 0.39 -22.85 2.95
N LYS A 480 1.47 -22.28 2.39
CA LYS A 480 1.74 -20.84 2.50
C LYS A 480 0.61 -20.02 1.87
N ALA A 481 0.18 -20.34 0.65
CA ALA A 481 -0.95 -19.70 0.00
C ALA A 481 -2.27 -19.88 0.78
N LEU A 482 -2.51 -21.07 1.34
CA LEU A 482 -3.71 -21.38 2.12
C LEU A 482 -3.81 -20.53 3.40
N GLN A 483 -2.70 -20.38 4.14
CA GLN A 483 -2.66 -19.52 5.32
C GLN A 483 -2.87 -18.05 4.95
N ILE A 484 -2.22 -17.57 3.89
CA ILE A 484 -2.30 -16.17 3.44
C ILE A 484 -3.71 -15.80 2.93
N ALA A 485 -4.32 -16.68 2.11
CA ALA A 485 -5.66 -16.47 1.59
C ALA A 485 -6.71 -16.39 2.70
N ASN A 486 -6.49 -17.07 3.82
CA ASN A 486 -7.40 -17.09 4.96
C ASN A 486 -7.04 -16.10 6.08
N ALA A 487 -5.82 -15.56 6.11
CA ALA A 487 -5.37 -14.66 7.18
C ALA A 487 -6.34 -13.49 7.43
N ALA A 488 -6.63 -13.25 8.70
CA ALA A 488 -7.34 -12.08 9.20
C ALA A 488 -6.43 -10.86 9.10
N GLN A 489 -6.86 -9.87 8.33
CA GLN A 489 -6.06 -8.69 8.05
C GLN A 489 -6.27 -7.60 9.11
N TYR A 490 -5.19 -6.95 9.54
CA TYR A 490 -5.30 -5.68 10.25
C TYR A 490 -5.64 -4.57 9.28
N SER A 491 -6.56 -3.68 9.66
CA SER A 491 -6.98 -2.56 8.81
C SER A 491 -5.89 -1.49 8.77
N PHE A 492 -5.46 -1.08 7.57
CA PHE A 492 -4.51 0.00 7.40
C PHE A 492 -4.72 0.76 6.09
N THR A 493 -4.18 1.97 6.02
CA THR A 493 -4.07 2.75 4.79
C THR A 493 -2.62 3.18 4.59
N LYS A 494 -2.31 3.80 3.45
CA LYS A 494 -1.00 4.38 3.15
C LYS A 494 -0.47 5.33 4.23
N THR A 495 -1.37 5.99 4.98
CA THR A 495 -1.00 6.95 6.04
C THR A 495 -0.94 6.33 7.43
N SER A 496 -1.34 5.06 7.58
CA SER A 496 -1.19 4.36 8.86
C SER A 496 0.27 4.30 9.27
N THR A 497 0.54 4.35 10.57
CA THR A 497 1.88 4.19 11.14
C THR A 497 2.05 2.86 11.88
N ASP A 498 0.96 2.12 12.06
CA ASP A 498 0.92 0.86 12.78
C ASP A 498 0.25 -0.22 11.90
N ASN A 499 0.54 -1.48 12.20
CA ASN A 499 -0.01 -2.68 11.55
C ASN A 499 -0.06 -2.65 10.01
N ARG A 500 0.86 -1.92 9.38
CA ARG A 500 0.98 -1.89 7.92
C ARG A 500 1.44 -3.26 7.39
N ARG A 501 1.37 -3.42 6.07
CA ARG A 501 1.82 -4.63 5.36
C ARG A 501 3.22 -5.06 5.76
N GLU A 502 4.16 -4.13 5.91
CA GLU A 502 5.54 -4.40 6.32
C GLU A 502 5.71 -4.81 7.80
N HIS A 503 4.69 -4.60 8.63
CA HIS A 503 4.70 -4.98 10.05
C HIS A 503 4.07 -6.36 10.25
N CYS A 504 2.92 -6.58 9.62
CA CYS A 504 2.03 -7.71 9.91
C CYS A 504 1.94 -8.73 8.77
N GLY A 505 2.57 -8.46 7.62
CA GLY A 505 2.44 -9.29 6.44
C GLY A 505 0.99 -9.37 5.99
N TRP A 506 0.55 -10.56 5.59
CA TRP A 506 -0.81 -10.81 5.12
C TRP A 506 -1.86 -10.88 6.24
N GLY A 507 -1.42 -10.90 7.50
CA GLY A 507 -2.28 -10.85 8.68
C GLY A 507 -1.99 -11.95 9.71
N PHE A 508 -2.91 -12.09 10.65
CA PHE A 508 -2.93 -13.17 11.64
C PHE A 508 -3.62 -14.40 11.02
N PRO A 509 -3.08 -15.63 11.12
CA PRO A 509 -3.73 -16.81 10.55
C PRO A 509 -5.13 -17.08 11.15
N ASP A 510 -6.12 -17.43 10.33
CA ASP A 510 -7.51 -17.63 10.78
C ASP A 510 -8.03 -19.01 10.37
N LEU A 511 -7.96 -19.97 11.31
CA LEU A 511 -8.46 -21.33 11.10
C LEU A 511 -9.98 -21.40 11.06
N LYS A 512 -10.66 -20.45 11.72
CA LYS A 512 -12.12 -20.41 11.74
C LYS A 512 -12.63 -20.04 10.35
N ALA A 513 -12.11 -18.97 9.74
CA ALA A 513 -12.45 -18.60 8.37
C ALA A 513 -12.12 -19.74 7.38
N MET A 514 -10.94 -20.34 7.53
CA MET A 514 -10.52 -21.49 6.70
C MET A 514 -11.50 -22.66 6.80
N TYR A 515 -11.96 -23.00 8.00
CA TYR A 515 -12.92 -24.08 8.22
C TYR A 515 -14.31 -23.71 7.71
N ASP A 516 -14.82 -22.52 8.04
CA ASP A 516 -16.19 -22.10 7.68
C ASP A 516 -16.36 -21.99 6.16
N ASP A 517 -15.36 -21.44 5.45
CA ASP A 517 -15.38 -21.29 4.00
C ASP A 517 -14.82 -22.52 3.26
N ARG A 518 -14.56 -23.67 3.92
CA ARG A 518 -13.93 -24.86 3.32
C ARG A 518 -14.56 -25.34 2.00
N ALA A 519 -15.89 -25.24 1.86
CA ALA A 519 -16.61 -25.62 0.64
C ALA A 519 -16.51 -24.58 -0.50
N LEU A 520 -15.96 -23.40 -0.21
CA LEU A 520 -15.71 -22.28 -1.12
C LEU A 520 -14.20 -22.09 -1.39
N HIS A 521 -13.40 -23.12 -1.10
CA HIS A 521 -12.00 -23.18 -1.47
C HIS A 521 -11.85 -23.89 -2.81
N TYR A 522 -10.96 -23.34 -3.64
CA TYR A 522 -10.33 -24.09 -4.72
C TYR A 522 -8.82 -24.03 -4.54
N VAL A 523 -8.16 -25.19 -4.62
CA VAL A 523 -6.74 -25.33 -4.39
C VAL A 523 -6.09 -26.03 -5.58
N VAL A 524 -4.99 -25.47 -6.06
CA VAL A 524 -4.02 -26.13 -6.94
C VAL A 524 -2.81 -26.42 -6.08
N ASP A 525 -2.53 -27.70 -5.85
CA ASP A 525 -1.41 -28.16 -5.03
C ASP A 525 -0.28 -28.66 -5.94
N GLU A 526 0.38 -27.72 -6.63
CA GLU A 526 1.46 -27.96 -7.60
C GLU A 526 1.10 -28.92 -8.75
N THR A 527 -0.21 -29.16 -8.98
CA THR A 527 -0.67 -30.09 -10.03
C THR A 527 -0.58 -29.53 -11.45
N ASP A 528 -0.30 -28.23 -11.61
CA ASP A 528 -0.25 -27.54 -12.90
C ASP A 528 1.16 -26.98 -13.13
N VAL A 529 1.75 -27.35 -14.26
CA VAL A 529 3.14 -27.03 -14.62
C VAL A 529 3.15 -26.06 -15.81
N LEU A 530 4.00 -25.03 -15.73
CA LEU A 530 4.12 -23.96 -16.71
C LEU A 530 5.54 -23.86 -17.26
N THR A 531 5.64 -23.75 -18.58
CA THR A 531 6.88 -23.30 -19.25
C THR A 531 6.79 -21.81 -19.56
N GLN A 532 7.93 -21.17 -19.81
CA GLN A 532 7.95 -19.75 -20.18
C GLN A 532 7.00 -19.44 -21.34
N GLY A 533 6.22 -18.37 -21.22
CA GLY A 533 5.24 -17.97 -22.24
C GLY A 533 3.90 -18.72 -22.16
N THR A 534 3.72 -19.60 -21.17
CA THR A 534 2.46 -20.30 -20.91
C THR A 534 1.79 -19.84 -19.62
N GLY A 535 0.57 -20.31 -19.39
CA GLY A 535 -0.18 -20.04 -18.18
C GLY A 535 -1.38 -20.99 -18.04
N MET A 536 -2.07 -20.87 -16.91
CA MET A 536 -3.32 -21.57 -16.64
C MET A 536 -4.39 -20.56 -16.23
N ALA A 537 -5.59 -20.68 -16.82
CA ALA A 537 -6.75 -19.89 -16.45
C ALA A 537 -7.82 -20.78 -15.81
N TYR A 538 -8.26 -20.39 -14.61
CA TYR A 538 -9.28 -21.04 -13.80
C TYR A 538 -10.54 -20.17 -13.74
N VAL A 539 -11.70 -20.77 -13.89
CA VAL A 539 -12.98 -20.10 -13.70
C VAL A 539 -13.50 -20.42 -12.31
N ILE A 540 -13.63 -19.39 -11.48
CA ILE A 540 -14.17 -19.46 -10.12
C ILE A 540 -15.51 -18.74 -10.10
N ASN A 541 -16.59 -19.45 -9.77
CA ASN A 541 -17.91 -18.86 -9.66
C ASN A 541 -18.14 -18.31 -8.24
N VAL A 542 -18.26 -16.99 -8.13
CA VAL A 542 -18.52 -16.31 -6.87
C VAL A 542 -20.02 -16.20 -6.63
N PRO A 543 -20.56 -16.70 -5.50
CA PRO A 543 -21.98 -16.58 -5.19
C PRO A 543 -22.38 -15.14 -4.81
N ALA A 544 -23.69 -14.88 -4.78
CA ALA A 544 -24.21 -13.58 -4.37
C ALA A 544 -23.83 -13.22 -2.93
N ASN A 545 -23.70 -11.92 -2.64
CA ASN A 545 -23.47 -11.36 -1.30
C ASN A 545 -22.20 -11.83 -0.58
N ARG A 546 -21.16 -12.21 -1.33
CA ARG A 546 -19.83 -12.43 -0.74
C ARG A 546 -19.19 -11.10 -0.35
N SER A 547 -18.66 -11.03 0.86
CA SER A 547 -17.91 -9.88 1.35
C SER A 547 -16.52 -9.78 0.72
N GLN A 548 -15.96 -10.90 0.27
CA GLN A 548 -14.64 -10.95 -0.35
C GLN A 548 -14.43 -12.17 -1.25
N LEU A 549 -13.56 -12.00 -2.25
CA LEU A 549 -12.86 -13.03 -2.99
C LEU A 549 -11.36 -12.83 -2.74
N LYS A 550 -10.69 -13.81 -2.15
CA LYS A 550 -9.24 -13.77 -1.91
C LYS A 550 -8.55 -14.87 -2.71
N VAL A 551 -7.55 -14.51 -3.50
CA VAL A 551 -6.74 -15.46 -4.26
C VAL A 551 -5.27 -15.22 -3.96
N SER A 552 -4.56 -16.29 -3.59
CA SER A 552 -3.16 -16.28 -3.23
C SER A 552 -2.40 -17.29 -4.08
N LEU A 553 -1.39 -16.81 -4.79
CA LEU A 553 -0.40 -17.60 -5.52
C LEU A 553 0.89 -17.65 -4.69
N SER A 554 1.50 -18.82 -4.58
CA SER A 554 2.86 -19.01 -4.08
C SER A 554 3.56 -20.05 -4.94
N TYR A 555 4.83 -19.84 -5.27
CA TYR A 555 5.60 -20.81 -6.05
C TYR A 555 6.99 -21.02 -5.45
N ALA A 556 7.54 -22.20 -5.70
CA ALA A 556 8.86 -22.58 -5.23
C ALA A 556 9.90 -21.90 -6.13
N ASP A 557 10.60 -20.91 -5.63
CA ASP A 557 11.60 -20.19 -6.43
C ASP A 557 13.01 -20.67 -6.03
N PRO A 558 13.86 -21.08 -6.99
CA PRO A 558 15.20 -21.57 -6.67
C PRO A 558 16.03 -20.55 -5.90
N ALA A 559 17.00 -21.02 -5.09
CA ALA A 559 17.83 -20.12 -4.29
C ALA A 559 18.53 -19.06 -5.15
N ALA A 560 18.45 -17.80 -4.73
CA ALA A 560 19.06 -16.70 -5.45
C ALA A 560 20.56 -16.62 -5.17
N ASN A 561 21.33 -16.07 -6.11
CA ASN A 561 22.70 -15.67 -5.80
C ASN A 561 22.68 -14.51 -4.78
N PRO A 562 23.33 -14.62 -3.60
CA PRO A 562 23.33 -13.55 -2.61
C PRO A 562 23.92 -12.21 -3.08
N SER A 563 24.66 -12.19 -4.20
CA SER A 563 25.13 -10.94 -4.81
C SER A 563 24.06 -10.20 -5.61
N ALA A 564 22.88 -10.78 -5.83
CA ALA A 564 21.81 -10.20 -6.64
C ALA A 564 21.03 -9.12 -5.86
N THR A 565 20.71 -8.02 -6.53
CA THR A 565 19.87 -6.95 -5.98
C THR A 565 18.38 -7.24 -6.09
N LEU A 566 18.00 -8.24 -6.89
CA LEU A 566 16.66 -8.80 -7.00
C LEU A 566 16.80 -10.31 -6.82
N THR A 567 16.11 -10.88 -5.83
CA THR A 567 16.33 -12.29 -5.46
C THR A 567 15.42 -13.25 -6.21
N ARG A 568 14.32 -12.76 -6.78
CA ARG A 568 13.40 -13.59 -7.55
C ARG A 568 14.05 -14.10 -8.85
N ILE A 569 13.92 -15.40 -9.12
CA ILE A 569 14.48 -16.06 -10.33
C ILE A 569 13.39 -16.27 -11.37
N ASN A 570 12.30 -16.94 -11.00
CA ASN A 570 11.14 -17.17 -11.85
C ASN A 570 10.04 -16.13 -11.61
N ASP A 571 9.22 -15.86 -12.63
CA ASP A 571 8.19 -14.83 -12.65
C ASP A 571 6.84 -15.46 -13.02
N LEU A 572 6.16 -16.02 -12.02
CA LEU A 572 4.77 -16.44 -12.15
C LEU A 572 3.85 -15.32 -11.66
N THR A 573 3.08 -14.75 -12.58
CA THR A 573 2.20 -13.61 -12.33
C THR A 573 0.74 -14.03 -12.19
N LEU A 574 0.07 -13.52 -11.17
CA LEU A 574 -1.35 -13.66 -10.90
C LEU A 574 -2.15 -12.50 -11.53
N ARG A 575 -3.27 -12.83 -12.19
CA ARG A 575 -4.28 -11.84 -12.60
C ARG A 575 -5.69 -12.38 -12.42
N LEU A 576 -6.57 -11.56 -11.86
CA LEU A 576 -8.01 -11.81 -11.84
C LEU A 576 -8.73 -10.92 -12.83
N THR A 577 -9.67 -11.48 -13.59
CA THR A 577 -10.61 -10.74 -14.44
C THR A 577 -12.02 -10.92 -13.91
N ALA A 578 -12.71 -9.80 -13.67
CA ALA A 578 -14.08 -9.79 -13.17
C ALA A 578 -15.08 -10.33 -14.22
N PRO A 579 -16.33 -10.68 -13.83
CA PRO A 579 -17.34 -11.22 -14.75
C PRO A 579 -17.67 -10.32 -15.95
N ASN A 580 -17.40 -9.01 -15.87
CA ASN A 580 -17.59 -8.07 -16.97
C ASN A 580 -16.54 -8.20 -18.10
N GLY A 581 -15.47 -8.97 -17.89
CA GLY A 581 -14.41 -9.20 -18.86
C GLY A 581 -13.41 -8.05 -19.04
N THR A 582 -13.65 -6.87 -18.46
CA THR A 582 -12.83 -5.66 -18.67
C THR A 582 -12.06 -5.23 -17.44
N THR A 583 -12.64 -5.39 -16.24
CA THR A 583 -11.96 -5.09 -14.98
C THR A 583 -10.98 -6.22 -14.64
N HIS A 584 -9.72 -5.87 -14.46
CA HIS A 584 -8.68 -6.80 -14.06
C HIS A 584 -7.88 -6.30 -12.87
N TYR A 585 -7.32 -7.23 -12.10
CA TYR A 585 -6.49 -6.99 -10.92
C TYR A 585 -5.22 -7.82 -11.06
N TRP A 586 -4.06 -7.18 -10.97
CA TRP A 586 -2.77 -7.86 -10.90
C TRP A 586 -2.42 -8.23 -9.46
N GLY A 587 -1.61 -9.27 -9.28
CA GLY A 587 -1.08 -9.65 -7.99
C GLY A 587 -0.41 -8.48 -7.27
N ASN A 588 -0.68 -8.37 -5.97
CA ASN A 588 -0.15 -7.37 -5.04
C ASN A 588 -0.47 -5.90 -5.35
N GLN A 589 -1.20 -5.59 -6.43
CA GLN A 589 -1.53 -4.21 -6.77
C GLN A 589 -2.44 -3.56 -5.73
N GLY A 590 -1.96 -2.44 -5.17
CA GLY A 590 -2.61 -1.70 -4.08
C GLY A 590 -2.42 -2.30 -2.67
N LEU A 591 -1.88 -3.51 -2.54
CA LEU A 591 -1.85 -4.24 -1.26
C LEU A 591 -0.74 -3.79 -0.28
N THR A 592 0.14 -2.89 -0.70
CA THR A 592 1.12 -2.20 0.17
C THR A 592 0.58 -0.91 0.78
N ASP A 593 -0.46 -0.34 0.16
CA ASP A 593 -1.12 0.91 0.55
C ASP A 593 -2.50 0.67 1.20
N GLY A 594 -3.00 -0.57 1.20
CA GLY A 594 -4.23 -0.97 1.87
C GLY A 594 -4.50 -2.48 1.87
N ASN A 595 -5.71 -2.84 2.33
CA ASN A 595 -6.14 -4.23 2.54
C ASN A 595 -6.61 -4.96 1.28
N TYR A 596 -7.09 -4.22 0.27
CA TYR A 596 -7.73 -4.75 -0.94
C TYR A 596 -7.05 -4.28 -2.21
N SER A 597 -7.13 -5.11 -3.24
CA SER A 597 -6.50 -4.88 -4.52
C SER A 597 -7.15 -3.73 -5.29
N VAL A 598 -6.33 -2.98 -6.01
CA VAL A 598 -6.79 -1.92 -6.93
C VAL A 598 -6.83 -2.47 -8.35
N ALA A 599 -7.86 -2.12 -9.11
CA ALA A 599 -8.00 -2.55 -10.51
C ALA A 599 -6.99 -1.83 -11.43
N GLY A 600 -6.51 -2.53 -12.45
CA GLY A 600 -5.46 -2.05 -13.35
C GLY A 600 -4.08 -2.10 -12.69
N GLY A 601 -3.20 -1.17 -13.08
CA GLY A 601 -1.81 -1.14 -12.63
C GLY A 601 -0.91 -2.11 -13.39
N ASP A 602 0.30 -2.30 -12.87
CA ASP A 602 1.31 -3.18 -13.45
C ASP A 602 1.31 -4.57 -12.79
N ARG A 603 2.02 -5.54 -13.35
CA ARG A 603 2.27 -6.82 -12.69
C ARG A 603 3.29 -6.68 -11.55
N ASP A 604 3.23 -7.57 -10.57
CA ASP A 604 4.35 -7.74 -9.63
C ASP A 604 5.58 -8.28 -10.37
N GLN A 605 6.76 -7.83 -9.96
CA GLN A 605 8.05 -8.17 -10.57
C GLN A 605 9.09 -8.61 -9.53
N ARG A 606 8.68 -8.89 -8.29
CA ARG A 606 9.57 -9.07 -7.14
C ARG A 606 9.17 -10.21 -6.23
N ASP A 607 7.88 -10.34 -5.94
CA ASP A 607 7.40 -11.29 -4.95
C ASP A 607 7.19 -12.68 -5.53
N THR A 608 7.51 -13.71 -4.75
CA THR A 608 7.15 -15.11 -5.05
C THR A 608 5.78 -15.51 -4.50
N VAL A 609 5.11 -14.53 -3.88
CA VAL A 609 3.75 -14.63 -3.37
C VAL A 609 2.96 -13.46 -3.93
N GLU A 610 1.96 -13.75 -4.75
CA GLU A 610 1.07 -12.75 -5.31
C GLU A 610 -0.35 -12.93 -4.81
N ASN A 611 -0.96 -11.84 -4.36
CA ASN A 611 -2.32 -11.84 -3.83
C ASN A 611 -3.23 -10.90 -4.61
N VAL A 612 -4.47 -11.35 -4.83
CA VAL A 612 -5.56 -10.47 -5.24
C VAL A 612 -6.72 -10.62 -4.26
N PHE A 613 -7.05 -9.53 -3.57
CA PHE A 613 -8.13 -9.47 -2.59
C PHE A 613 -9.18 -8.47 -3.04
N VAL A 614 -10.32 -8.97 -3.49
CA VAL A 614 -11.44 -8.13 -3.96
C VAL A 614 -12.48 -8.04 -2.85
N GLN A 615 -12.76 -6.81 -2.39
CA GLN A 615 -13.86 -6.55 -1.47
C GLN A 615 -15.19 -6.51 -2.23
N ASN A 616 -16.23 -7.12 -1.67
CA ASN A 616 -17.59 -7.17 -2.24
C ASN A 616 -17.59 -7.56 -3.74
N PRO A 617 -16.98 -8.71 -4.11
CA PRO A 617 -16.85 -9.12 -5.50
C PRO A 617 -18.22 -9.24 -6.19
N THR A 618 -18.29 -8.82 -7.45
CA THR A 618 -19.48 -9.05 -8.27
C THR A 618 -19.76 -10.55 -8.40
N PRO A 619 -21.01 -11.01 -8.18
CA PRO A 619 -21.35 -12.41 -8.33
C PRO A 619 -21.17 -12.90 -9.78
N GLY A 620 -20.81 -14.15 -9.96
CA GLY A 620 -20.64 -14.79 -11.27
C GLY A 620 -19.22 -15.31 -11.52
N PRO A 621 -18.90 -15.62 -12.80
CA PRO A 621 -17.65 -16.27 -13.16
C PRO A 621 -16.47 -15.27 -13.17
N TRP A 622 -15.54 -15.44 -12.25
CA TRP A 622 -14.24 -14.77 -12.26
C TRP A 622 -13.21 -15.64 -12.96
N THR A 623 -12.33 -15.03 -13.76
CA THR A 623 -11.19 -15.74 -14.34
C THR A 623 -9.93 -15.44 -13.54
N VAL A 624 -9.35 -16.47 -12.93
CA VAL A 624 -8.05 -16.42 -12.24
C VAL A 624 -7.00 -16.95 -13.21
N SER A 625 -5.99 -16.15 -13.55
CA SER A 625 -4.91 -16.53 -14.47
C SER A 625 -3.57 -16.55 -13.73
N VAL A 626 -2.81 -17.64 -13.87
CA VAL A 626 -1.40 -17.74 -13.45
C VAL A 626 -0.56 -17.84 -14.72
N MET A 627 0.44 -16.98 -14.86
CA MET A 627 1.14 -16.72 -16.13
C MET A 627 2.66 -16.73 -15.92
N ALA A 628 3.38 -17.57 -16.65
CA ALA A 628 4.83 -17.72 -16.53
C ALA A 628 5.57 -16.74 -17.47
N TYR A 629 5.75 -15.49 -17.03
CA TYR A 629 6.45 -14.45 -17.78
C TYR A 629 7.94 -14.73 -17.94
N LEU A 630 8.55 -15.39 -16.96
CA LEU A 630 9.94 -15.83 -16.96
C LEU A 630 10.05 -17.15 -16.21
N VAL A 631 10.65 -18.15 -16.83
CA VAL A 631 11.12 -19.37 -16.15
C VAL A 631 12.60 -19.48 -16.46
N ALA A 632 13.41 -18.76 -15.70
CA ALA A 632 14.85 -18.63 -15.92
C ALA A 632 15.60 -19.89 -15.44
N GLN A 633 15.04 -20.59 -14.46
CA GLN A 633 15.58 -21.81 -13.91
C GLN A 633 14.45 -22.79 -13.63
N ASP A 634 14.73 -24.07 -13.83
CA ASP A 634 13.79 -25.13 -13.49
C ASP A 634 13.47 -25.10 -12.00
N SER A 635 12.18 -25.07 -11.67
CA SER A 635 11.67 -25.16 -10.31
C SER A 635 10.70 -26.33 -10.09
N HIS A 636 10.51 -27.19 -11.09
CA HIS A 636 9.75 -28.44 -11.02
C HIS A 636 10.65 -29.61 -11.46
N VAL A 637 11.62 -29.93 -10.59
CA VAL A 637 12.75 -30.83 -10.86
C VAL A 637 12.35 -32.31 -10.99
N GLU A 638 11.07 -32.64 -10.78
CA GLU A 638 10.48 -33.93 -11.09
C GLU A 638 10.45 -34.23 -12.59
N THR A 639 10.57 -33.20 -13.44
CA THR A 639 10.71 -33.34 -14.88
C THR A 639 12.10 -32.94 -15.38
N THR A 640 12.34 -33.06 -16.69
CA THR A 640 13.60 -32.63 -17.32
C THR A 640 13.47 -31.29 -18.04
N ALA A 641 12.27 -30.72 -18.09
CA ALA A 641 12.02 -29.45 -18.77
C ALA A 641 12.34 -28.28 -17.84
N VAL A 642 12.64 -27.11 -18.40
CA VAL A 642 12.73 -25.89 -17.59
C VAL A 642 11.31 -25.36 -17.40
N ASP A 643 10.69 -25.76 -16.30
CA ASP A 643 9.33 -25.40 -15.96
C ASP A 643 9.16 -25.07 -14.47
N ALA A 644 7.96 -24.61 -14.13
CA ALA A 644 7.59 -24.21 -12.79
C ALA A 644 6.15 -24.63 -12.50
N ASP A 645 5.93 -25.19 -11.32
CA ASP A 645 4.60 -25.39 -10.73
C ASP A 645 4.33 -24.33 -9.64
N PHE A 646 3.16 -24.41 -9.03
CA PHE A 646 2.74 -23.44 -8.02
C PHE A 646 1.61 -23.95 -7.12
N GLY A 647 1.57 -23.40 -5.91
CA GLY A 647 0.42 -23.42 -5.03
C GLY A 647 -0.52 -22.25 -5.33
N LEU A 648 -1.79 -22.54 -5.62
CA LEU A 648 -2.83 -21.50 -5.79
C LEU A 648 -4.01 -21.81 -4.88
N VAL A 649 -4.45 -20.81 -4.11
CA VAL A 649 -5.65 -20.92 -3.27
C VAL A 649 -6.60 -19.78 -3.58
N ALA A 650 -7.83 -20.11 -3.96
CA ALA A 650 -8.93 -19.17 -4.10
C ALA A 650 -9.99 -19.45 -3.03
N VAL A 651 -10.41 -18.41 -2.31
CA VAL A 651 -11.42 -18.47 -1.25
C VAL A 651 -12.55 -17.51 -1.55
N GLY A 652 -13.79 -18.01 -1.46
CA GLY A 652 -15.01 -17.23 -1.67
C GLY A 652 -15.75 -17.56 -2.96
N GLY A 653 -15.41 -18.65 -3.65
CA GLY A 653 -16.11 -19.13 -4.83
C GLY A 653 -15.84 -20.60 -5.12
N THR A 654 -16.60 -21.19 -6.03
CA THR A 654 -16.46 -22.60 -6.41
C THR A 654 -15.80 -22.74 -7.77
N PHE A 655 -14.93 -23.74 -7.91
CA PHE A 655 -14.30 -24.05 -9.19
C PHE A 655 -15.32 -24.51 -10.24
N VAL A 656 -15.12 -24.06 -11.48
CA VAL A 656 -15.95 -24.43 -12.62
C VAL A 656 -15.11 -25.18 -13.68
N SER A 657 -14.01 -24.58 -14.13
CA SER A 657 -13.17 -25.15 -15.18
C SER A 657 -11.77 -24.54 -15.16
N LYS A 658 -10.82 -25.22 -15.79
CA LYS A 658 -9.49 -24.68 -16.09
C LYS A 658 -9.12 -24.92 -17.54
N ARG A 659 -8.27 -24.06 -18.10
CA ARG A 659 -7.70 -24.22 -19.44
C ARG A 659 -6.28 -23.64 -19.51
N PRO A 660 -5.36 -24.27 -20.25
CA PRO A 660 -4.10 -23.65 -20.60
C PRO A 660 -4.33 -22.35 -21.37
N ILE A 661 -3.44 -21.40 -21.17
CA ILE A 661 -3.38 -20.14 -21.91
C ILE A 661 -1.93 -19.91 -22.38
N THR A 662 -1.79 -19.24 -23.52
CA THR A 662 -0.50 -18.70 -23.97
C THR A 662 -0.46 -17.23 -23.62
N ILE A 663 0.68 -16.75 -23.14
CA ILE A 663 0.89 -15.33 -22.85
C ILE A 663 1.82 -14.71 -23.86
N SER A 664 1.51 -13.47 -24.22
CA SER A 664 2.45 -12.61 -24.93
C SER A 664 3.48 -12.12 -23.93
N VAL A 665 4.67 -12.72 -23.92
CA VAL A 665 5.82 -12.16 -23.18
C VAL A 665 6.37 -10.89 -23.83
N ALA A 666 5.92 -10.58 -25.06
CA ALA A 666 6.20 -9.32 -25.72
C ALA A 666 5.12 -8.27 -25.39
N ASP A 667 5.53 -7.08 -24.94
CA ASP A 667 4.60 -5.96 -24.74
C ASP A 667 5.28 -4.61 -24.98
N ALA A 668 4.56 -3.67 -25.59
CA ALA A 668 5.01 -2.31 -25.83
C ALA A 668 4.05 -1.33 -25.15
N GLN A 669 4.47 -0.76 -24.03
CA GLN A 669 3.61 0.06 -23.17
C GLN A 669 4.06 1.52 -23.18
N PRO A 670 3.19 2.47 -23.55
CA PRO A 670 3.51 3.89 -23.44
C PRO A 670 3.61 4.31 -21.98
N PHE A 671 4.58 5.17 -21.66
CA PHE A 671 4.76 5.73 -20.31
C PHE A 671 5.27 7.16 -20.35
N GLY A 672 5.01 7.90 -19.27
CA GLY A 672 5.30 9.33 -19.18
C GLY A 672 4.48 10.17 -20.16
N ALA A 673 4.63 11.49 -20.08
CA ALA A 673 3.91 12.44 -20.92
C ALA A 673 4.85 13.09 -21.94
N GLY A 674 4.34 13.34 -23.16
CA GLY A 674 4.98 14.22 -24.11
C GLY A 674 4.81 15.69 -23.72
N CYS A 675 5.68 16.54 -24.23
CA CYS A 675 5.68 17.97 -23.99
C CYS A 675 4.77 18.70 -25.01
N PRO A 676 3.74 19.45 -24.58
CA PRO A 676 2.82 20.13 -25.49
C PRO A 676 3.50 21.16 -26.40
N SER A 677 3.17 21.13 -27.68
CA SER A 677 3.37 22.21 -28.64
C SER A 677 2.03 22.96 -28.85
N GLY A 678 2.06 24.27 -29.09
CA GLY A 678 0.83 25.10 -29.20
C GLY A 678 -0.26 24.70 -30.22
N THR A 679 -1.30 25.54 -30.35
CA THR A 679 -2.64 25.36 -30.97
C THR A 679 -2.73 24.46 -32.24
N ASN A 680 -3.64 23.47 -32.22
CA ASN A 680 -3.92 22.45 -33.24
C ASN A 680 -5.10 22.89 -34.14
N CYS A 681 -4.81 23.53 -35.28
CA CYS A 681 -5.82 23.94 -36.25
C CYS A 681 -6.08 22.85 -37.29
N GLN A 682 -7.22 22.16 -37.21
CA GLN A 682 -7.59 21.09 -38.13
C GLN A 682 -8.80 21.49 -38.99
N LEU A 683 -8.88 20.92 -40.19
CA LEU A 683 -10.02 21.10 -41.09
C LEU A 683 -11.28 20.55 -40.43
N CYS A 684 -12.25 21.43 -40.15
CA CYS A 684 -13.53 21.04 -39.59
C CYS A 684 -14.66 21.16 -40.63
N TYR A 685 -14.46 21.96 -41.68
CA TYR A 685 -15.45 22.10 -42.74
C TYR A 685 -14.81 22.43 -44.08
N SER A 686 -15.40 21.94 -45.16
CA SER A 686 -15.00 22.22 -46.54
C SER A 686 -16.23 22.22 -47.41
N GLU A 687 -16.39 23.24 -48.26
CA GLU A 687 -17.49 23.34 -49.22
C GLU A 687 -16.94 23.51 -50.64
N ASN A 688 -17.45 22.70 -51.57
CA ASN A 688 -17.10 22.69 -52.99
C ASN A 688 -15.59 22.68 -53.33
N TRP A 689 -14.71 22.25 -52.43
CA TRP A 689 -13.26 22.35 -52.60
C TRP A 689 -12.71 21.33 -53.60
N THR A 690 -12.76 21.65 -54.89
CA THR A 690 -12.31 20.77 -55.98
C THR A 690 -10.99 21.19 -56.59
N GLN A 691 -10.51 22.42 -56.34
CA GLN A 691 -9.29 23.03 -56.91
C GLN A 691 -9.28 23.08 -58.45
N THR A 692 -10.41 22.75 -59.09
CA THR A 692 -10.67 22.86 -60.52
C THR A 692 -11.88 23.77 -60.67
N SER A 693 -11.73 24.87 -61.40
CA SER A 693 -12.66 25.99 -61.31
C SER A 693 -12.83 26.74 -62.61
N THR A 694 -14.00 27.35 -62.79
CA THR A 694 -14.20 28.44 -63.75
C THR A 694 -14.18 29.78 -62.99
N ASN A 695 -13.58 30.81 -63.58
CA ASN A 695 -13.55 32.12 -62.95
C ASN A 695 -14.93 32.78 -63.05
N GLN A 696 -15.58 33.00 -61.92
CA GLN A 696 -16.77 33.86 -61.86
C GLN A 696 -16.31 35.26 -61.48
N THR A 697 -16.54 36.23 -62.37
CA THR A 697 -16.24 37.64 -62.08
C THR A 697 -17.48 38.26 -61.46
N THR A 698 -17.40 38.67 -60.20
CA THR A 698 -18.41 39.52 -59.57
C THR A 698 -17.96 40.99 -59.67
N ASN A 699 -18.93 41.91 -59.72
CA ASN A 699 -18.67 43.34 -59.60
C ASN A 699 -18.60 43.81 -58.13
N ALA A 700 -18.60 42.88 -57.18
CA ALA A 700 -18.58 43.17 -55.75
C ALA A 700 -17.17 43.47 -55.21
N THR A 701 -17.11 44.38 -54.23
CA THR A 701 -15.90 44.69 -53.45
C THR A 701 -15.74 43.75 -52.24
N ALA A 702 -16.81 43.03 -51.88
CA ALA A 702 -16.76 41.99 -50.86
C ALA A 702 -17.77 40.89 -51.15
N VAL A 703 -17.41 39.66 -50.79
CA VAL A 703 -18.34 38.54 -50.73
C VAL A 703 -18.35 38.00 -49.30
N ALA A 704 -19.55 37.79 -48.76
CA ALA A 704 -19.73 37.21 -47.44
C ALA A 704 -20.47 35.89 -47.56
N PHE A 705 -19.93 34.83 -46.96
CA PHE A 705 -20.55 33.51 -46.89
C PHE A 705 -21.11 33.30 -45.48
N PHE A 706 -22.37 32.86 -45.39
CA PHE A 706 -23.01 32.61 -44.10
C PHE A 706 -22.73 31.19 -43.63
N GLU A 707 -22.23 31.06 -42.41
CA GLU A 707 -21.99 29.79 -41.74
C GLU A 707 -22.88 29.65 -40.51
N SER A 708 -23.65 28.55 -40.45
CA SER A 708 -24.35 28.12 -39.25
C SER A 708 -23.66 26.89 -38.67
N ARG A 709 -23.20 26.97 -37.41
CA ARG A 709 -22.48 25.88 -36.74
C ARG A 709 -22.96 25.68 -35.31
N SER A 710 -22.80 24.46 -34.78
CA SER A 710 -22.92 24.24 -33.35
C SER A 710 -21.80 25.00 -32.63
N ALA A 711 -22.14 25.76 -31.58
CA ALA A 711 -21.27 26.72 -30.88
C ALA A 711 -20.07 26.12 -30.09
N THR A 712 -19.54 24.96 -30.49
CA THR A 712 -18.55 24.18 -29.73
C THR A 712 -17.15 24.13 -30.35
N ASP A 713 -17.00 24.43 -31.65
CA ASP A 713 -15.69 24.35 -32.33
C ASP A 713 -15.14 25.76 -32.62
N PRO A 714 -14.09 26.22 -31.91
CA PRO A 714 -13.51 27.55 -32.13
C PRO A 714 -12.81 27.61 -33.51
N VAL A 715 -13.23 28.53 -34.38
CA VAL A 715 -12.62 28.74 -35.70
C VAL A 715 -11.25 29.37 -35.53
N CYS A 716 -10.22 28.73 -36.07
CA CYS A 716 -8.84 29.23 -36.03
C CYS A 716 -8.22 29.44 -37.42
N GLY A 717 -8.97 29.18 -38.49
CA GLY A 717 -8.56 29.53 -39.84
C GLY A 717 -9.61 29.29 -40.90
N VAL A 718 -9.33 29.79 -42.11
CA VAL A 718 -10.12 29.56 -43.32
C VAL A 718 -9.13 29.31 -44.46
N ASP A 719 -9.46 28.45 -45.42
CA ASP A 719 -8.82 28.48 -46.73
C ASP A 719 -9.86 28.87 -47.79
N LEU A 720 -9.44 29.58 -48.81
CA LEU A 720 -10.22 29.97 -49.99
C LEU A 720 -9.38 29.68 -51.21
N TYR A 721 -10.04 29.21 -52.26
CA TYR A 721 -9.42 29.12 -53.57
C TYR A 721 -9.59 30.48 -54.24
N CYS A 722 -8.49 31.14 -54.59
CA CYS A 722 -8.48 32.50 -55.12
C CYS A 722 -7.75 32.56 -56.46
N GLY A 723 -8.07 33.58 -57.27
CA GLY A 723 -7.37 33.89 -58.51
C GLY A 723 -6.87 35.34 -58.51
N ALA A 724 -5.59 35.57 -58.84
CA ALA A 724 -5.05 36.92 -59.00
C ALA A 724 -5.27 37.44 -60.43
N ARG A 725 -5.56 38.74 -60.58
CA ARG A 725 -5.29 39.49 -61.83
C ARG A 725 -3.77 39.64 -61.98
N SER A 726 -3.26 40.05 -63.14
CA SER A 726 -1.81 40.25 -63.35
C SER A 726 -1.18 41.09 -62.22
N GLY A 727 -0.47 40.45 -61.29
CA GLY A 727 0.09 41.07 -60.08
C GLY A 727 -0.30 40.38 -58.78
N SER A 728 0.07 40.97 -57.65
CA SER A 728 -0.28 40.49 -56.32
C SER A 728 -1.43 41.31 -55.74
N LEU A 729 -2.41 40.65 -55.11
CA LEU A 729 -3.60 41.23 -54.49
C LEU A 729 -3.57 41.02 -52.97
N ASP A 730 -3.81 42.06 -52.18
CA ASP A 730 -3.97 41.92 -50.72
C ASP A 730 -5.46 41.80 -50.39
N LEU A 731 -5.87 40.64 -49.86
CA LEU A 731 -7.24 40.37 -49.44
C LEU A 731 -7.35 40.46 -47.91
N ASP A 732 -8.33 41.22 -47.44
CA ASP A 732 -8.76 41.21 -46.05
C ASP A 732 -9.81 40.11 -45.88
N VAL A 733 -9.52 39.10 -45.04
CA VAL A 733 -10.48 38.07 -44.63
C VAL A 733 -10.92 38.36 -43.21
N GLU A 734 -12.23 38.46 -43.01
CA GLU A 734 -12.80 38.82 -41.71
C GLU A 734 -13.84 37.80 -41.25
N ILE A 735 -13.94 37.60 -39.93
CA ILE A 735 -15.07 36.91 -39.31
C ILE A 735 -15.94 37.94 -38.61
N TRP A 736 -17.25 37.86 -38.85
CA TRP A 736 -18.25 38.65 -38.13
C TRP A 736 -19.29 37.76 -37.46
N ASP A 737 -19.74 38.21 -36.30
CA ASP A 737 -20.92 37.69 -35.63
C ASP A 737 -22.20 38.00 -36.44
N ALA A 738 -23.18 37.09 -36.41
CA ALA A 738 -24.49 37.28 -37.02
C ALA A 738 -25.56 37.46 -35.94
N ASP A 739 -26.60 38.26 -36.22
CA ASP A 739 -27.76 38.34 -35.36
C ASP A 739 -28.50 36.98 -35.36
N ASN A 740 -28.68 36.39 -34.18
CA ASN A 740 -29.26 35.05 -34.04
C ASN A 740 -30.74 34.95 -34.49
N THR A 741 -31.39 36.07 -34.80
CA THR A 741 -32.81 36.14 -35.20
C THR A 741 -32.97 36.50 -36.67
N THR A 742 -32.24 37.52 -37.14
CA THR A 742 -32.34 37.99 -38.52
C THR A 742 -31.28 37.40 -39.45
N LEU A 743 -30.25 36.77 -38.87
CA LEU A 743 -29.04 36.29 -39.55
C LEU A 743 -28.22 37.40 -40.23
N GLU A 744 -28.56 38.66 -39.94
CA GLU A 744 -27.87 39.82 -40.47
C GLU A 744 -26.51 40.00 -39.76
N PRO A 745 -25.45 40.45 -40.46
CA PRO A 745 -24.16 40.75 -39.84
C PRO A 745 -24.25 41.77 -38.71
N LYS A 746 -23.61 41.49 -37.57
CA LYS A 746 -23.70 42.30 -36.36
C LYS A 746 -22.39 42.99 -35.97
N THR A 747 -21.30 42.25 -35.77
CA THR A 747 -20.02 42.82 -35.28
C THR A 747 -18.82 42.05 -35.79
N ARG A 748 -17.76 42.75 -36.25
CA ARG A 748 -16.50 42.13 -36.69
C ARG A 748 -15.71 41.61 -35.49
N ILE A 749 -15.32 40.34 -35.52
CA ILE A 749 -14.54 39.71 -34.45
C ILE A 749 -13.04 39.76 -34.73
N GLN A 750 -12.64 39.32 -35.92
CA GLN A 750 -11.23 39.23 -36.27
C GLN A 750 -11.00 39.48 -37.76
N THR A 751 -9.82 39.97 -38.10
CA THR A 751 -9.35 40.18 -39.47
C THR A 751 -7.98 39.55 -39.66
N ALA A 752 -7.71 39.06 -40.86
CA ALA A 752 -6.41 38.60 -41.31
C ALA A 752 -6.18 39.07 -42.76
N ARG A 753 -4.95 39.49 -43.06
CA ARG A 753 -4.53 39.84 -44.43
C ARG A 753 -3.76 38.71 -45.07
N VAL A 754 -4.07 38.40 -46.33
CA VAL A 754 -3.21 37.54 -47.16
C VAL A 754 -2.97 38.15 -48.51
N LYS A 755 -1.73 37.97 -48.95
CA LYS A 755 -1.24 38.36 -50.24
C LYS A 755 -1.41 37.20 -51.23
N VAL A 756 -2.30 37.37 -52.20
CA VAL A 756 -2.61 36.42 -53.27
C VAL A 756 -1.80 36.81 -54.51
N SER A 757 -0.98 35.90 -55.04
CA SER A 757 -0.05 36.22 -56.15
C SER A 757 -0.21 35.36 -57.41
N SER A 758 -0.97 34.26 -57.31
CA SER A 758 -1.33 33.36 -58.40
C SER A 758 -2.70 32.72 -58.14
N VAL A 759 -3.27 32.02 -59.13
CA VAL A 759 -4.43 31.15 -58.88
C VAL A 759 -4.00 29.99 -57.99
N GLY A 760 -4.75 29.72 -56.92
CA GLY A 760 -4.44 28.63 -56.00
C GLY A 760 -5.21 28.69 -54.69
N ALA A 761 -4.92 27.70 -53.84
CA ALA A 761 -5.41 27.64 -52.47
C ALA A 761 -4.58 28.56 -51.57
N TYR A 762 -5.25 29.42 -50.82
CA TYR A 762 -4.61 30.26 -49.83
C TYR A 762 -5.18 29.95 -48.45
N SER A 763 -4.32 29.95 -47.45
CA SER A 763 -4.66 29.64 -46.08
C SER A 763 -4.53 30.87 -45.20
N TRP A 764 -5.55 31.10 -44.39
CA TRP A 764 -5.60 32.14 -43.37
C TRP A 764 -5.72 31.48 -42.01
N ARG A 765 -4.88 31.89 -41.05
CA ARG A 765 -4.97 31.46 -39.66
C ARG A 765 -5.16 32.68 -38.76
N PHE A 766 -6.09 32.57 -37.84
CA PHE A 766 -6.41 33.63 -36.89
C PHE A 766 -5.44 33.58 -35.72
N ALA A 767 -5.08 34.76 -35.20
CA ALA A 767 -4.16 34.90 -34.07
C ALA A 767 -4.67 34.19 -32.80
N GLN A 768 -5.99 34.05 -32.64
CA GLN A 768 -6.63 33.28 -31.59
C GLN A 768 -7.88 32.58 -32.17
N PRO A 769 -8.26 31.39 -31.68
CA PRO A 769 -9.50 30.74 -32.10
C PRO A 769 -10.76 31.51 -31.64
N VAL A 770 -11.81 31.53 -32.46
CA VAL A 770 -13.05 32.31 -32.26
C VAL A 770 -14.27 31.36 -32.21
N THR A 771 -15.09 31.46 -31.16
CA THR A 771 -16.30 30.64 -31.01
C THR A 771 -17.56 31.49 -31.18
N LEU A 772 -18.35 31.19 -32.22
CA LEU A 772 -19.64 31.85 -32.50
C LEU A 772 -20.67 30.83 -33.04
N PRO A 773 -21.97 30.93 -32.68
CA PRO A 773 -23.02 30.04 -33.17
C PRO A 773 -23.40 30.29 -34.64
N PHE A 774 -23.46 31.55 -35.06
CA PHE A 774 -23.71 31.95 -36.44
C PHE A 774 -22.71 33.05 -36.78
N TYR A 775 -22.02 32.90 -37.89
CA TYR A 775 -21.02 33.87 -38.28
C TYR A 775 -20.89 33.96 -39.80
N TRP A 776 -20.32 35.07 -40.23
CA TRP A 776 -20.08 35.36 -41.63
C TRP A 776 -18.57 35.42 -41.86
N ILE A 777 -18.12 34.78 -42.94
CA ILE A 777 -16.75 34.91 -43.43
C ILE A 777 -16.76 35.90 -44.59
N TYR A 778 -16.04 37.00 -44.44
CA TYR A 778 -15.92 38.05 -45.44
C TYR A 778 -14.60 37.92 -46.15
N VAL A 779 -14.64 38.11 -47.47
CA VAL A 779 -13.46 38.31 -48.29
C VAL A 779 -13.62 39.67 -48.96
N LYS A 780 -12.73 40.59 -48.63
CA LYS A 780 -12.75 41.97 -49.11
C LYS A 780 -11.56 42.26 -50.00
N ASP A 781 -11.84 43.01 -51.06
CA ASP A 781 -10.87 43.65 -51.94
C ASP A 781 -11.23 45.14 -52.04
N ALA A 782 -10.22 45.99 -52.16
CA ALA A 782 -10.40 47.42 -52.38
C ALA A 782 -11.09 47.73 -53.74
N ASP A 783 -10.97 46.82 -54.72
CA ASP A 783 -11.52 47.01 -56.08
C ASP A 783 -12.64 46.01 -56.45
N LYS A 784 -12.32 44.85 -57.05
CA LYS A 784 -13.30 43.90 -57.59
C LYS A 784 -12.82 42.48 -57.41
N LEU A 785 -13.58 41.69 -56.66
CA LEU A 785 -13.20 40.34 -56.30
C LEU A 785 -13.33 39.36 -57.49
N ILE A 786 -12.25 38.61 -57.79
CA ILE A 786 -12.30 37.44 -58.67
C ILE A 786 -12.08 36.21 -57.81
N LEU A 787 -13.16 35.48 -57.55
CA LEU A 787 -13.11 34.22 -56.83
C LEU A 787 -13.51 33.08 -57.79
N PRO A 788 -12.65 32.07 -57.98
CA PRO A 788 -13.03 30.88 -58.71
C PRO A 788 -14.16 30.11 -57.99
N VAL A 789 -15.08 29.56 -58.78
CA VAL A 789 -16.20 28.75 -58.28
C VAL A 789 -16.11 27.34 -58.81
N SER A 790 -16.67 26.37 -58.08
CA SER A 790 -16.73 24.99 -58.55
C SER A 790 -17.82 24.79 -59.58
N THR A 791 -17.57 23.95 -60.58
CA THR A 791 -18.59 23.54 -61.57
C THR A 791 -19.56 22.49 -61.00
N THR A 792 -19.23 21.86 -59.87
CA THR A 792 -20.03 20.82 -59.18
C THR A 792 -20.17 21.10 -57.69
N GLY A 793 -21.24 20.62 -57.06
CA GLY A 793 -21.47 20.73 -55.60
C GLY A 793 -22.60 21.70 -55.22
N SER A 794 -22.65 22.08 -53.94
CA SER A 794 -23.76 22.82 -53.32
C SER A 794 -23.72 24.31 -53.66
N GLN A 795 -24.87 24.91 -53.95
CA GLN A 795 -24.98 26.37 -53.92
C GLN A 795 -24.95 26.83 -52.45
N ILE A 796 -24.29 27.95 -52.19
CA ILE A 796 -24.06 28.45 -50.82
C ILE A 796 -24.79 29.77 -50.65
N LEU A 797 -25.36 29.94 -49.45
CA LEU A 797 -26.00 31.19 -49.05
C LEU A 797 -24.92 32.26 -48.85
N HIS A 798 -24.97 33.29 -49.67
CA HIS A 798 -23.98 34.36 -49.65
C HIS A 798 -24.63 35.71 -49.96
N ARG A 799 -23.87 36.77 -49.74
CA ARG A 799 -24.22 38.12 -50.17
C ARG A 799 -23.02 38.77 -50.83
N GLU A 800 -23.32 39.68 -51.74
CA GLU A 800 -22.32 40.45 -52.46
C GLU A 800 -22.46 41.94 -52.09
N LEU A 801 -21.34 42.60 -51.83
CA LEU A 801 -21.30 44.04 -51.55
C LEU A 801 -21.01 44.80 -52.85
N VAL A 802 -22.03 45.45 -53.40
CA VAL A 802 -21.93 46.24 -54.63
C VAL A 802 -22.28 47.69 -54.33
N ASN A 803 -21.40 48.63 -54.68
CA ASN A 803 -21.58 50.07 -54.38
C ASN A 803 -21.90 50.35 -52.89
N ASN A 804 -21.19 49.68 -51.98
CA ASN A 804 -21.39 49.75 -50.52
C ASN A 804 -22.80 49.36 -50.04
N LYS A 805 -23.59 48.63 -50.83
CA LYS A 805 -24.85 48.04 -50.42
C LYS A 805 -24.79 46.53 -50.61
N TRP A 806 -25.18 45.79 -49.58
CA TRP A 806 -25.31 44.34 -49.66
C TRP A 806 -26.51 43.97 -50.53
N SER A 807 -26.35 42.98 -51.39
CA SER A 807 -27.45 42.36 -52.10
C SER A 807 -28.47 41.74 -51.14
N ASP A 808 -29.65 41.42 -51.65
CA ASP A 808 -30.51 40.41 -51.01
C ASP A 808 -29.79 39.05 -50.95
N TRP A 809 -30.36 38.12 -50.20
CA TRP A 809 -29.82 36.77 -50.04
C TRP A 809 -29.66 36.05 -51.39
N LEU A 810 -28.43 35.64 -51.72
CA LEU A 810 -28.12 34.90 -52.94
C LEU A 810 -27.86 33.44 -52.62
N PHE A 811 -28.43 32.54 -53.42
CA PHE A 811 -28.24 31.08 -53.31
C PHE A 811 -28.06 30.45 -54.69
N ASN A 812 -27.08 30.96 -55.45
CA ASN A 812 -26.86 30.56 -56.84
C ASN A 812 -25.40 30.19 -57.18
N THR A 813 -24.46 30.38 -56.24
CA THR A 813 -23.02 30.27 -56.49
C THR A 813 -22.38 29.16 -55.65
N ARG A 814 -21.38 28.49 -56.21
CA ARG A 814 -20.65 27.35 -55.60
C ARG A 814 -19.24 27.75 -55.17
N TRP A 815 -19.14 28.58 -54.14
CA TRP A 815 -17.86 29.07 -53.64
C TRP A 815 -17.01 27.93 -53.06
N GLN A 816 -15.68 28.00 -53.23
CA GLN A 816 -14.74 26.99 -52.73
C GLN A 816 -13.98 27.53 -51.51
N TYR A 817 -14.29 27.00 -50.33
CA TYR A 817 -13.56 27.34 -49.11
C TYR A 817 -13.53 26.19 -48.11
N ARG A 818 -12.64 26.34 -47.13
CA ARG A 818 -12.46 25.46 -45.99
C ARG A 818 -12.44 26.28 -44.72
N VAL A 819 -12.92 25.72 -43.62
CA VAL A 819 -12.81 26.31 -42.30
C VAL A 819 -12.03 25.36 -41.40
N TYR A 820 -11.09 25.92 -40.66
CA TYR A 820 -10.25 25.22 -39.69
C TYR A 820 -10.66 25.62 -38.29
N CYS A 821 -10.78 24.61 -37.43
CA CYS A 821 -11.17 24.78 -36.04
C CYS A 821 -10.04 24.31 -35.14
N ASN A 822 -9.89 24.96 -33.99
CA ASN A 822 -8.93 24.58 -32.97
C ASN A 822 -9.41 23.31 -32.26
N LYS A 823 -8.53 22.32 -32.18
CA LYS A 823 -8.76 21.03 -31.53
C LYS A 823 -7.80 20.77 -30.35
N GLY A 824 -7.05 21.76 -29.86
CA GLY A 824 -6.22 21.65 -28.64
C GLY A 824 -4.75 22.02 -28.83
N SER A 825 -3.85 21.53 -27.97
CA SER A 825 -2.37 21.61 -28.14
C SER A 825 -1.87 20.31 -28.77
N VAL A 826 -0.86 20.36 -29.64
CA VAL A 826 -0.27 19.17 -30.27
C VAL A 826 0.89 18.66 -29.41
N VAL A 827 0.72 17.54 -28.72
CA VAL A 827 1.76 16.87 -27.95
C VAL A 827 2.37 15.78 -28.84
N PRO A 828 3.67 15.79 -29.17
CA PRO A 828 4.29 14.69 -29.90
C PRO A 828 4.05 13.37 -29.18
N THR A 829 3.64 12.34 -29.90
CA THR A 829 3.40 11.02 -29.33
C THR A 829 4.26 9.98 -30.01
N SER A 830 4.84 9.11 -29.21
CA SER A 830 5.45 7.87 -29.67
C SER A 830 4.45 6.75 -29.51
N SER A 831 4.35 5.88 -30.50
CA SER A 831 3.55 4.66 -30.45
C SER A 831 4.20 3.54 -31.25
N THR A 832 3.79 2.31 -30.95
CA THR A 832 4.03 1.15 -31.81
C THR A 832 2.81 0.24 -31.69
N ALA A 833 2.33 -0.28 -32.82
CA ALA A 833 1.25 -1.26 -32.86
C ALA A 833 1.79 -2.71 -32.88
N GLU A 834 3.11 -2.85 -32.97
CA GLU A 834 3.79 -4.11 -33.21
C GLU A 834 4.43 -4.62 -31.93
N ARG A 835 4.50 -5.94 -31.79
CA ARG A 835 5.09 -6.58 -30.62
C ARG A 835 6.61 -6.71 -30.83
N PRO A 836 7.43 -6.42 -29.81
CA PRO A 836 8.88 -6.59 -29.90
C PRO A 836 9.25 -8.07 -29.81
N ILE A 837 9.48 -8.71 -30.96
CA ILE A 837 9.78 -10.14 -31.09
C ILE A 837 11.21 -10.32 -31.58
N ILE A 838 11.96 -11.28 -31.02
CA ILE A 838 13.30 -11.59 -31.51
C ILE A 838 13.28 -12.01 -32.99
N GLY A 839 14.24 -11.52 -33.77
CA GLY A 839 14.31 -11.77 -35.21
C GLY A 839 13.25 -11.04 -36.06
N ALA A 840 12.32 -10.29 -35.44
CA ALA A 840 11.34 -9.49 -36.15
C ALA A 840 11.76 -8.02 -36.24
N ARG A 841 11.12 -7.31 -37.18
CA ARG A 841 11.21 -5.87 -37.29
C ARG A 841 10.04 -5.23 -36.56
N ILE A 842 10.33 -4.22 -35.74
CA ILE A 842 9.34 -3.38 -35.07
C ILE A 842 9.41 -1.94 -35.59
N HIS A 843 8.26 -1.30 -35.75
CA HIS A 843 8.15 0.09 -36.17
C HIS A 843 7.74 0.98 -34.99
N PHE A 844 8.43 2.11 -34.84
CA PHE A 844 8.08 3.18 -33.90
C PHE A 844 7.57 4.39 -34.66
N ASP A 845 6.33 4.76 -34.37
CA ASP A 845 5.68 5.90 -34.98
C ASP A 845 5.78 7.13 -34.09
N LEU A 846 6.22 8.22 -34.68
CA LEU A 846 6.10 9.58 -34.19
C LEU A 846 4.88 10.21 -34.84
N ASP A 847 3.90 10.61 -34.04
CA ASP A 847 2.71 11.34 -34.50
C ASP A 847 2.61 12.70 -33.77
N MET A 848 1.68 13.54 -34.24
CA MET A 848 1.36 14.83 -33.65
C MET A 848 2.58 15.76 -33.58
N THR A 849 3.23 15.99 -34.73
CA THR A 849 4.29 16.99 -34.87
C THR A 849 3.99 18.00 -35.98
N LYS A 850 4.83 19.03 -36.13
CA LYS A 850 4.76 19.93 -37.29
C LYS A 850 5.19 19.16 -38.56
N ALA A 851 4.63 19.55 -39.71
CA ALA A 851 5.05 19.02 -41.00
C ALA A 851 6.53 19.37 -41.29
N VAL A 852 7.29 18.43 -41.86
CA VAL A 852 8.69 18.63 -42.27
C VAL A 852 9.56 19.16 -41.13
N ASN A 853 9.47 18.52 -39.96
CA ASN A 853 10.14 18.96 -38.74
C ASN A 853 11.24 17.97 -38.32
N PRO A 854 12.46 18.44 -38.02
CA PRO A 854 13.52 17.59 -37.50
C PRO A 854 13.14 16.93 -36.17
N ALA A 855 13.50 15.66 -36.01
CA ALA A 855 13.33 14.89 -34.79
C ALA A 855 14.51 13.92 -34.57
N VAL A 856 14.60 13.38 -33.36
CA VAL A 856 15.59 12.40 -32.92
C VAL A 856 14.85 11.26 -32.23
N PHE A 857 15.08 10.05 -32.70
CA PHE A 857 14.66 8.80 -32.06
C PHE A 857 15.72 8.39 -31.05
N LEU A 858 15.29 8.05 -29.84
CA LEU A 858 16.12 7.55 -28.75
C LEU A 858 15.69 6.14 -28.40
N LEU A 859 16.65 5.22 -28.29
CA LEU A 859 16.45 3.90 -27.71
C LEU A 859 17.51 3.64 -26.65
N GLY A 860 17.09 3.10 -25.51
CA GLY A 860 17.98 2.83 -24.40
C GLY A 860 17.56 1.70 -23.47
N ALA A 861 18.47 1.35 -22.58
CA ALA A 861 18.31 0.27 -21.62
C ALA A 861 17.76 0.71 -20.25
N SER A 862 17.56 2.02 -20.02
CA SER A 862 17.10 2.55 -18.73
C SER A 862 16.09 3.69 -18.86
N ASP A 863 15.11 3.70 -17.97
CA ASP A 863 14.24 4.84 -17.66
C ASP A 863 14.63 5.56 -16.36
N LYS A 864 15.77 5.20 -15.75
CA LYS A 864 16.22 5.72 -14.43
C LYS A 864 17.53 6.46 -14.47
N ASN A 865 18.50 5.99 -15.25
CA ASN A 865 19.84 6.57 -15.28
C ASN A 865 20.39 6.62 -16.71
N TRP A 866 21.07 7.71 -17.04
CA TRP A 866 21.85 7.82 -18.27
C TRP A 866 23.17 8.53 -17.96
N ALA A 867 24.26 7.75 -17.87
CA ALA A 867 25.54 8.21 -17.31
C ALA A 867 25.36 8.85 -15.90
N SER A 868 25.74 10.12 -15.72
CA SER A 868 25.54 10.86 -14.47
C SER A 868 24.16 11.53 -14.34
N LEU A 869 23.28 11.36 -15.33
CA LEU A 869 21.96 11.97 -15.37
C LEU A 869 20.92 11.04 -14.75
N GLN A 870 20.13 11.55 -13.81
CA GLN A 870 18.98 10.84 -13.26
C GLN A 870 17.73 11.11 -14.11
N LEU A 871 17.06 10.04 -14.56
CA LEU A 871 15.84 10.09 -15.35
C LEU A 871 14.61 9.86 -14.45
N PRO A 872 13.46 10.50 -14.74
CA PRO A 872 13.24 11.46 -15.83
C PRO A 872 13.96 12.79 -15.56
N TRP A 873 14.65 13.33 -16.57
CA TRP A 873 15.36 14.59 -16.47
C TRP A 873 14.55 15.72 -17.09
N THR A 874 14.07 16.64 -16.26
CA THR A 874 13.28 17.79 -16.70
C THR A 874 14.18 18.93 -17.17
N TYR A 875 14.05 19.32 -18.43
CA TYR A 875 14.84 20.40 -19.04
C TYR A 875 14.04 21.65 -19.40
N ALA A 876 12.71 21.56 -19.34
CA ALA A 876 11.78 22.69 -19.45
C ALA A 876 10.46 22.35 -18.71
N PRO A 877 9.63 23.34 -18.34
CA PRO A 877 8.33 23.08 -17.73
C PRO A 877 7.47 22.15 -18.61
N GLY A 878 7.14 20.96 -18.09
CA GLY A 878 6.39 19.94 -18.82
C GLY A 878 7.18 19.13 -19.86
N CYS A 879 8.48 19.41 -20.05
CA CYS A 879 9.35 18.66 -20.96
C CYS A 879 10.41 17.85 -20.18
N SER A 880 10.37 16.52 -20.31
CA SER A 880 11.35 15.63 -19.68
C SER A 880 11.91 14.62 -20.68
N LEU A 881 13.19 14.31 -20.52
CA LEU A 881 13.82 13.13 -21.10
C LEU A 881 13.52 11.94 -20.18
N LEU A 882 12.89 10.90 -20.72
CA LEU A 882 12.41 9.74 -19.96
C LEU A 882 13.31 8.51 -20.12
N VAL A 883 14.14 8.50 -21.16
CA VAL A 883 14.83 7.32 -21.67
C VAL A 883 16.31 7.63 -21.86
N SER A 884 17.17 6.67 -21.53
CA SER A 884 18.60 6.73 -21.81
C SER A 884 18.86 6.66 -23.33
N GLY A 885 19.88 7.37 -23.81
CA GLY A 885 20.16 7.51 -25.24
C GLY A 885 21.34 6.67 -25.68
N GLU A 886 21.28 5.34 -25.56
CA GLU A 886 22.34 4.46 -26.08
C GLU A 886 22.36 4.44 -27.61
N ILE A 887 21.20 4.50 -28.25
CA ILE A 887 21.04 4.65 -29.69
C ILE A 887 20.26 5.92 -29.98
N MET A 888 20.79 6.75 -30.88
CA MET A 888 20.14 7.97 -31.35
C MET A 888 20.12 8.02 -32.87
N LEU A 889 18.94 8.24 -33.46
CA LEU A 889 18.76 8.33 -34.90
C LEU A 889 18.04 9.63 -35.27
N GLY A 890 18.64 10.45 -36.15
CA GLY A 890 18.01 11.66 -36.66
C GLY A 890 16.99 11.35 -37.77
N LEU A 891 15.86 12.04 -37.77
CA LEU A 891 14.79 11.88 -38.75
C LEU A 891 14.05 13.21 -38.99
N VAL A 892 13.20 13.25 -40.02
CA VAL A 892 12.36 14.41 -40.34
C VAL A 892 10.93 13.91 -40.52
N SER A 893 9.96 14.57 -39.91
CA SER A 893 8.54 14.25 -40.10
C SER A 893 8.08 14.58 -41.53
N ASP A 894 7.06 13.86 -42.01
CA ASP A 894 6.49 14.07 -43.33
C ASP A 894 5.57 15.31 -43.38
N ALA A 895 4.92 15.55 -44.52
CA ALA A 895 4.00 16.67 -44.72
C ALA A 895 2.75 16.62 -43.81
N SER A 896 2.47 15.47 -43.19
CA SER A 896 1.40 15.26 -42.22
C SER A 896 1.86 15.37 -40.76
N GLY A 897 3.17 15.56 -40.53
CA GLY A 897 3.74 15.65 -39.19
C GLY A 897 3.98 14.29 -38.54
N LYS A 898 4.14 13.23 -39.34
CA LYS A 898 4.39 11.87 -38.88
C LYS A 898 5.78 11.37 -39.30
N ALA A 899 6.33 10.42 -38.57
CA ALA A 899 7.53 9.70 -39.00
C ALA A 899 7.54 8.28 -38.41
N THR A 900 8.20 7.35 -39.07
CA THR A 900 8.30 5.96 -38.61
C THR A 900 9.77 5.51 -38.63
N VAL A 901 10.20 4.87 -37.55
CA VAL A 901 11.55 4.28 -37.42
C VAL A 901 11.42 2.75 -37.36
N PRO A 902 11.88 2.02 -38.37
CA PRO A 902 12.01 0.57 -38.30
C PRO A 902 13.25 0.18 -37.47
N LEU A 903 13.10 -0.83 -36.62
CA LEU A 903 14.18 -1.43 -35.82
C LEU A 903 14.12 -2.95 -35.96
N ASP A 904 15.23 -3.57 -36.36
CA ASP A 904 15.38 -5.02 -36.36
C ASP A 904 15.80 -5.50 -34.96
N ILE A 905 15.01 -6.39 -34.37
CA ILE A 905 15.35 -7.03 -33.10
C ILE A 905 16.20 -8.27 -33.45
N PRO A 906 17.43 -8.40 -32.93
CA PRO A 906 18.26 -9.56 -33.20
C PRO A 906 17.54 -10.87 -32.84
N ASN A 907 17.75 -11.92 -33.64
CA ASN A 907 17.27 -13.26 -33.32
C ASN A 907 18.19 -13.92 -32.26
N ASP A 908 18.23 -13.33 -31.07
CA ASP A 908 19.05 -13.75 -29.95
C ASP A 908 18.15 -14.07 -28.76
N LYS A 909 18.15 -15.34 -28.33
CA LYS A 909 17.32 -15.81 -27.21
C LYS A 909 17.66 -15.14 -25.88
N GLN A 910 18.85 -14.54 -25.74
CA GLN A 910 19.20 -13.75 -24.54
C GLN A 910 18.37 -12.47 -24.41
N LEU A 911 17.74 -12.02 -25.49
CA LEU A 911 16.87 -10.84 -25.47
C LEU A 911 15.47 -11.16 -24.96
N LEU A 912 15.09 -12.42 -24.77
CA LEU A 912 13.77 -12.78 -24.24
C LEU A 912 13.60 -12.31 -22.80
N GLY A 913 12.53 -11.56 -22.55
CA GLY A 913 12.29 -10.89 -21.27
C GLY A 913 13.15 -9.62 -21.05
N ALA A 914 14.03 -9.25 -21.99
CA ALA A 914 14.79 -8.02 -21.90
C ALA A 914 13.85 -6.81 -22.06
N THR A 915 14.10 -5.78 -21.25
CA THR A 915 13.36 -4.51 -21.33
C THR A 915 14.21 -3.44 -22.00
N ALA A 916 13.65 -2.76 -23.00
CA ALA A 916 14.22 -1.57 -23.63
C ALA A 916 13.22 -0.41 -23.56
N PHE A 917 13.70 0.81 -23.75
CA PHE A 917 12.91 2.02 -23.64
C PHE A 917 13.16 2.90 -24.86
N GLN A 918 12.12 3.56 -25.36
CA GLN A 918 12.18 4.36 -26.56
C GLN A 918 11.49 5.72 -26.34
N GLN A 919 12.01 6.79 -26.93
CA GLN A 919 11.38 8.12 -26.92
C GLN A 919 11.76 8.92 -28.18
N PHE A 920 10.93 9.89 -28.58
CA PHE A 920 11.30 10.89 -29.59
C PHE A 920 11.56 12.27 -28.96
N MET A 921 12.50 13.01 -29.53
CA MET A 921 12.68 14.45 -29.35
C MET A 921 12.42 15.16 -30.67
N VAL A 922 11.67 16.25 -30.66
CA VAL A 922 11.20 16.96 -31.84
C VAL A 922 11.63 18.41 -31.75
N PHE A 923 12.20 18.96 -32.83
CA PHE A 923 12.72 20.31 -32.83
C PHE A 923 11.60 21.34 -32.62
N ASP A 924 11.80 22.23 -31.65
CA ASP A 924 10.91 23.36 -31.38
C ASP A 924 11.68 24.51 -30.74
N THR A 925 11.74 25.64 -31.44
CA THR A 925 12.52 26.83 -31.05
C THR A 925 12.00 27.55 -29.80
N ARG A 926 10.88 27.11 -29.21
CA ARG A 926 10.27 27.73 -28.02
C ARG A 926 10.82 27.20 -26.71
N THR A 927 11.51 26.06 -26.70
CA THR A 927 12.15 25.54 -25.48
C THR A 927 13.62 25.98 -25.42
N PRO A 928 14.21 26.11 -24.21
CA PRO A 928 15.61 26.54 -24.06
C PRO A 928 16.63 25.62 -24.74
N LEU A 929 16.30 24.32 -24.91
CA LEU A 929 17.16 23.35 -25.59
C LEU A 929 16.81 23.17 -27.08
N GLY A 930 15.78 23.86 -27.60
CA GLY A 930 15.36 23.75 -29.00
C GLY A 930 14.60 22.46 -29.34
N PHE A 931 14.17 21.69 -28.35
CA PHE A 931 13.40 20.45 -28.54
C PHE A 931 12.23 20.33 -27.54
N ILE A 932 11.19 19.62 -27.96
CA ILE A 932 10.13 19.06 -27.11
C ILE A 932 10.19 17.52 -27.19
N SER A 933 9.75 16.80 -26.17
CA SER A 933 9.80 15.33 -26.16
C SER A 933 8.42 14.69 -26.33
N SER A 934 8.37 13.46 -26.82
CA SER A 934 7.17 12.62 -26.81
C SER A 934 7.01 11.88 -25.46
N ASN A 935 5.93 11.11 -25.29
CA ASN A 935 5.91 10.01 -24.31
C ASN A 935 7.00 8.97 -24.66
N GLY A 936 7.36 8.15 -23.68
CA GLY A 936 8.22 6.99 -23.88
C GLY A 936 7.41 5.73 -24.23
N ILE A 937 8.06 4.73 -24.80
CA ILE A 937 7.57 3.36 -24.98
C ILE A 937 8.51 2.42 -24.24
N ARG A 938 7.97 1.59 -23.34
CA ARG A 938 8.68 0.47 -22.71
C ARG A 938 8.43 -0.79 -23.53
N LEU A 939 9.49 -1.44 -23.96
CA LEU A 939 9.50 -2.65 -24.77
C LEU A 939 9.94 -3.82 -23.91
N LEU A 940 9.14 -4.88 -23.82
CA LEU A 940 9.54 -6.16 -23.28
C LEU A 940 9.66 -7.15 -24.43
N VAL A 941 10.85 -7.67 -24.74
CA VAL A 941 11.10 -8.51 -25.92
C VAL A 941 10.68 -9.97 -25.71
N GLY A 942 10.05 -10.64 -26.70
CA GLY A 942 9.51 -12.01 -26.59
C GLY A 942 9.70 -12.93 -27.82
N GLU A 943 9.25 -14.19 -27.73
CA GLU A 943 9.23 -15.24 -28.79
C GLU A 943 7.75 -15.63 -29.04
N PHE A 944 7.33 -15.86 -30.30
CA PHE A 944 6.00 -16.42 -30.63
C PHE A 944 6.12 -17.73 -31.38
#